data_AF-A0A5D2G3C4-F1
#
_entry.id   AF-A0A5D2G3C4-F1
#
_cell.length_a   1.000
_cell.length_b   1.000
_cell.length_c   1.000
_cell.angle_alpha   90.00
_cell.angle_beta   90.00
_cell.angle_gamma   90.00
#
_symmetry.space_group_name_H-M   'P 1'
#
loop_
_entity.id
_entity.type
_entity.pdbx_description
1 polymer ?
#
loop_
_entity_poly.entity_id
_entity_poly.type
_entity_poly.pdbx_seq_one_letter_code
_entity_poly.pdbx_strand_id
1 'polypeptide(L)'
;MLDESKFDVNFKLLALRIPRELCKTATRLLNGYLLDKPRVKPITEDPTSEKTRYMILSEKVQNPDLSDIPSQKLDELKTLCEIEVVPYSLTLGYSYWTADHILKQILPLGVEVPSSFETIVKGGCQIRYLSNVGMLNYFLLVLSYNWLIIWPHSCHVAHLNIHDELLPFKDVIAKVIYDKNYPRIKTVVNKVGTITNEFRVPKFEILAGESDMATEVKQYGATFKLDYSLVYWNSRLEHEHIRLVSQFRPGETICDMFAGIGPFAILAAQKGCLVYANDLNTDSIHYLKINAKINKVDACVVAYNMDARKFISHLMAEPICAIDLESDNSMKAVAGNDVKSEAEDVRNSTRTIDGSVVAESGNAHSGTKKKGNAHKRMKGSILQAKPWEHVDHVIMNLPASALQFLDAFRAIISRKNWRGPLPLVHCYCFIRANETQEFIISEAESALNAKIKDPMFHKVRDVAPNKAMFCLSFRLPEACFIEDVANSTCHNTGRQFYNHLLALFLLAIMTLVPNGNCIGVNWGTMSTHQLPPGKVVKMLRDNGVHKLKLFEYNEEIMTALMGTDIEVMVGIPNSMLKVMSVDPGAAASWVYNNVTGYCYDGGVNIKYVAVGNEPFLQTYNGTYLQYTLPAVKNIQRALDESGVKCRYKTTVPFNADIYDSPESNPVPSAADFRPEVKDLTIEIVQFLYLHDAPFTVNIYPYLSLYGNDYFPIEFAFFDGLSKPLRDGNNVYKNAFDANLDTLIYALSKAGFPDMEVIVGEVGWPTDGDKNANTRNAKRFNQGLIKHALSGKGTPARKGNIEVYLFSLIDENAKSVEPGGFERHWGIFEFDGKPKYQLDLTGLELEKGLAPVEDVKYQTKRWCVLDPTATDLDELPESVSYACSLSDCTALGYGSSCNQLTAKGNASYAFNMYYQVNNQHIWDCDFSGLAIVTDDNPSEEGCQFPVMIAFAHSSFLLHNNGGLLDVLLRIIGGFIVLFSFLI
;
A
#
# COMPACT_ATOMS: atom_id res chain seq x y z
N MET A 1 -8.04 37.51 8.44
CA MET A 1 -9.49 37.64 8.70
C MET A 1 -10.13 38.32 7.50
N LEU A 2 -11.25 37.78 7.01
CA LEU A 2 -12.00 38.38 5.89
C LEU A 2 -12.79 39.60 6.38
N ASP A 3 -12.58 40.75 5.75
CA ASP A 3 -13.34 41.98 6.02
C ASP A 3 -14.60 42.00 5.15
N GLU A 4 -15.74 41.62 5.75
CA GLU A 4 -17.03 41.52 5.07
C GLU A 4 -17.58 42.87 4.57
N SER A 5 -17.16 43.98 5.21
CA SER A 5 -17.61 45.33 4.84
C SER A 5 -17.14 45.76 3.46
N LYS A 6 -16.06 45.14 2.93
CA LYS A 6 -15.56 45.39 1.57
C LYS A 6 -16.53 44.95 0.47
N PHE A 7 -17.53 44.13 0.79
CA PHE A 7 -18.55 43.67 -0.16
C PHE A 7 -19.84 44.50 -0.10
N ASP A 8 -19.91 45.52 0.75
CA ASP A 8 -21.10 46.36 0.90
C ASP A 8 -21.24 47.31 -0.30
N VAL A 9 -22.24 47.05 -1.13
CA VAL A 9 -22.64 47.95 -2.22
C VAL A 9 -23.87 48.74 -1.79
N ASN A 10 -23.71 50.05 -1.68
CA ASN A 10 -24.76 50.97 -1.24
C ASN A 10 -25.46 51.60 -2.45
N PHE A 11 -26.76 51.35 -2.57
CA PHE A 11 -27.63 51.98 -3.56
C PHE A 11 -28.44 53.09 -2.89
N LYS A 12 -28.38 54.28 -3.49
CA LYS A 12 -29.32 55.37 -3.20
C LYS A 12 -30.42 55.31 -4.25
N LEU A 13 -31.61 54.89 -3.84
CA LEU A 13 -32.77 54.68 -4.68
C LEU A 13 -33.92 55.57 -4.22
N LEU A 14 -34.98 55.57 -5.02
CA LEU A 14 -36.27 56.13 -4.66
C LEU A 14 -37.25 54.98 -4.41
N ALA A 15 -38.19 55.17 -3.49
CA ALA A 15 -39.31 54.27 -3.29
C ALA A 15 -40.62 55.05 -3.30
N LEU A 16 -41.71 54.39 -3.71
CA LEU A 16 -43.05 54.93 -3.61
C LEU A 16 -43.72 54.37 -2.36
N ARG A 17 -44.26 55.26 -1.52
CA ARG A 17 -45.14 54.85 -0.41
C ARG A 17 -46.54 54.60 -0.96
N ILE A 18 -46.98 53.34 -0.93
CA ILE A 18 -48.25 52.89 -1.51
C ILE A 18 -49.06 52.13 -0.45
N PRO A 19 -50.40 52.30 -0.36
CA PRO A 19 -51.23 51.48 0.52
C PRO A 19 -51.08 49.99 0.25
N ARG A 20 -50.99 49.19 1.33
CA ARG A 20 -50.71 47.75 1.26
C ARG A 20 -51.67 47.00 0.33
N GLU A 21 -52.94 47.41 0.30
CA GLU A 21 -54.01 46.82 -0.52
C GLU A 21 -53.88 47.13 -2.02
N LEU A 22 -53.20 48.22 -2.40
CA LEU A 22 -53.03 48.64 -3.79
C LEU A 22 -51.71 48.19 -4.41
N CYS A 23 -50.77 47.67 -3.61
CA CYS A 23 -49.45 47.22 -4.04
C CYS A 23 -49.48 46.23 -5.20
N LYS A 24 -50.45 45.31 -5.24
CA LYS A 24 -50.57 44.33 -6.33
C LYS A 24 -50.90 44.99 -7.67
N THR A 25 -51.79 45.98 -7.66
CA THR A 25 -52.20 46.74 -8.85
C THR A 25 -51.07 47.66 -9.31
N ALA A 26 -50.45 48.37 -8.38
CA ALA A 26 -49.31 49.25 -8.64
C ALA A 26 -48.11 48.50 -9.24
N THR A 27 -47.81 47.28 -8.78
CA THR A 27 -46.73 46.45 -9.34
C THR A 27 -46.94 46.14 -10.81
N ARG A 28 -48.18 45.90 -11.23
CA ARG A 28 -48.51 45.62 -12.64
C ARG A 28 -48.29 46.86 -13.52
N LEU A 29 -48.64 48.04 -13.03
CA LEU A 29 -48.45 49.31 -13.75
C LEU A 29 -46.96 49.66 -13.89
N LEU A 30 -46.23 49.53 -12.79
CA LEU A 30 -44.80 49.83 -12.68
C LEU A 30 -43.89 48.70 -13.17
N ASN A 31 -44.43 47.71 -13.87
CA ASN A 31 -43.62 46.65 -14.47
C ASN A 31 -42.52 47.24 -15.37
N GLY A 32 -41.28 46.84 -15.13
CA GLY A 32 -40.07 47.37 -15.77
C GLY A 32 -39.41 48.58 -15.08
N TYR A 33 -40.04 49.17 -14.05
CA TYR A 33 -39.55 50.35 -13.32
C TYR A 33 -39.30 50.10 -11.83
N LEU A 34 -39.66 48.92 -11.32
CA LEU A 34 -39.33 48.47 -9.97
C LEU A 34 -37.95 47.84 -9.91
N LEU A 35 -37.35 47.81 -8.72
CA LEU A 35 -36.04 47.19 -8.50
C LEU A 35 -36.06 45.71 -8.88
N ASP A 36 -35.30 45.36 -9.92
CA ASP A 36 -35.13 44.00 -10.41
C ASP A 36 -33.74 43.48 -10.04
N LYS A 37 -33.62 43.01 -8.78
CA LYS A 37 -32.40 42.36 -8.26
C LYS A 37 -32.77 40.98 -7.69
N PRO A 38 -32.04 39.91 -8.07
CA PRO A 38 -32.28 38.58 -7.53
C PRO A 38 -32.28 38.56 -6.01
N ARG A 39 -33.22 37.87 -5.36
CA ARG A 39 -33.33 37.76 -3.88
C ARG A 39 -33.62 39.07 -3.13
N VAL A 40 -33.78 40.20 -3.79
CA VAL A 40 -34.31 41.43 -3.20
C VAL A 40 -35.79 41.55 -3.54
N LYS A 41 -36.64 41.79 -2.55
CA LYS A 41 -38.07 42.04 -2.80
C LYS A 41 -38.23 43.52 -3.20
N PRO A 42 -38.88 43.84 -4.33
CA PRO A 42 -39.14 45.23 -4.73
C PRO A 42 -40.18 45.92 -3.83
N ILE A 43 -40.82 45.21 -2.91
CA ILE A 43 -41.77 45.74 -1.96
C ILE A 43 -41.30 45.37 -0.55
N THR A 44 -41.09 46.39 0.28
CA THR A 44 -40.66 46.24 1.68
C THR A 44 -41.62 46.96 2.63
N GLU A 45 -41.47 46.69 3.92
CA GLU A 45 -42.26 47.34 4.96
C GLU A 45 -41.95 48.83 5.05
N ASP A 46 -43.00 49.62 5.26
CA ASP A 46 -42.85 51.03 5.57
C ASP A 46 -42.62 51.16 7.09
N PRO A 47 -41.45 51.62 7.55
CA PRO A 47 -41.14 51.74 8.97
C PRO A 47 -42.00 52.78 9.69
N THR A 48 -42.69 53.65 8.94
CA THR A 48 -43.51 54.72 9.50
C THR A 48 -45.00 54.35 9.61
N SER A 49 -45.44 53.26 8.96
CA SER A 49 -46.86 52.91 8.90
C SER A 49 -47.08 51.46 8.47
N GLU A 50 -47.86 50.70 9.27
CA GLU A 50 -48.24 49.33 8.94
C GLU A 50 -49.22 49.22 7.75
N LYS A 51 -49.91 50.32 7.42
CA LYS A 51 -50.93 50.40 6.37
C LYS A 51 -50.34 50.61 4.97
N THR A 52 -49.08 51.03 4.89
CA THR A 52 -48.37 51.35 3.65
C THR A 52 -47.17 50.42 3.45
N ARG A 53 -46.65 50.37 2.23
CA ARG A 53 -45.43 49.64 1.86
C ARG A 53 -44.59 50.51 0.96
N TYR A 54 -43.28 50.28 1.00
CA TYR A 54 -42.34 50.91 0.08
C TYR A 54 -42.16 50.04 -1.15
N MET A 55 -42.53 50.59 -2.31
CA MET A 55 -42.25 50.01 -3.62
C MET A 55 -40.96 50.61 -4.16
N ILE A 56 -39.88 49.84 -4.13
CA ILE A 56 -38.53 50.29 -4.46
C ILE A 56 -38.41 50.42 -5.98
N LEU A 57 -38.03 51.60 -6.45
CA LEU A 57 -37.83 51.89 -7.86
C LEU A 57 -36.45 51.40 -8.33
N SER A 58 -36.37 51.06 -9.61
CA SER A 58 -35.12 50.62 -10.23
C SER A 58 -34.10 51.76 -10.30
N GLU A 59 -32.82 51.41 -10.47
CA GLU A 59 -31.72 52.37 -10.65
C GLU A 59 -31.91 53.32 -11.87
N LYS A 60 -32.84 52.99 -12.78
CA LYS A 60 -33.21 53.80 -13.94
C LYS A 60 -34.10 55.00 -13.60
N VAL A 61 -34.70 55.02 -12.41
CA VAL A 61 -35.57 56.10 -11.94
C VAL A 61 -34.83 56.86 -10.85
N GLN A 62 -34.16 57.94 -11.27
CA GLN A 62 -33.30 58.76 -10.41
C GLN A 62 -33.98 60.08 -10.05
N ASN A 63 -34.92 60.54 -10.88
CA ASN A 63 -35.55 61.84 -10.73
C ASN A 63 -36.74 61.76 -9.75
N PRO A 64 -36.76 62.57 -8.66
CA PRO A 64 -37.85 62.56 -7.68
C PRO A 64 -39.22 62.97 -8.24
N ASP A 65 -39.26 63.65 -9.39
CA ASP A 65 -40.48 63.99 -10.12
C ASP A 65 -41.05 62.82 -10.94
N LEU A 66 -40.37 61.67 -10.92
CA LEU A 66 -40.69 60.45 -11.65
C LEU A 66 -40.71 60.60 -13.18
N SER A 67 -40.08 61.64 -13.73
CA SER A 67 -40.01 61.90 -15.18
C SER A 67 -39.41 60.74 -16.00
N ASP A 68 -38.66 59.84 -15.37
CA ASP A 68 -38.09 58.63 -15.97
C ASP A 68 -39.16 57.54 -16.26
N ILE A 69 -40.39 57.70 -15.75
CA ILE A 69 -41.52 56.80 -15.97
C ILE A 69 -42.50 57.45 -16.97
N PRO A 70 -42.98 56.73 -18.01
CA PRO A 70 -43.94 57.27 -18.96
C PRO A 70 -45.18 57.87 -18.29
N SER A 71 -45.56 59.08 -18.72
CA SER A 71 -46.67 59.86 -18.15
C SER A 71 -47.97 59.07 -18.06
N GLN A 72 -48.31 58.27 -19.07
CA GLN A 72 -49.49 57.39 -19.08
C GLN A 72 -49.54 56.44 -17.86
N LYS A 73 -48.40 55.84 -17.48
CA LYS A 73 -48.33 54.92 -16.32
C LYS A 73 -48.43 55.67 -15.00
N LEU A 74 -47.89 56.89 -14.93
CA LEU A 74 -47.96 57.75 -13.74
C LEU A 74 -49.36 58.30 -13.52
N ASP A 75 -50.06 58.69 -14.59
CA ASP A 75 -51.43 59.18 -14.51
C ASP A 75 -52.38 58.08 -14.03
N GLU A 76 -52.24 56.86 -14.57
CA GLU A 76 -52.96 55.68 -14.07
C GLU A 76 -52.62 55.38 -12.60
N LEU A 77 -51.37 55.52 -12.18
CA LEU A 77 -50.98 55.30 -10.78
C LEU A 77 -51.55 56.39 -9.84
N LYS A 78 -51.58 57.66 -10.26
CA LYS A 78 -52.13 58.79 -9.49
C LYS A 78 -53.65 58.70 -9.33
N THR A 79 -54.35 58.06 -10.28
CA THR A 79 -55.79 57.78 -10.13
C THR A 79 -56.09 56.70 -9.08
N LEU A 80 -55.12 55.84 -8.74
CA LEU A 80 -55.29 54.77 -7.77
C LEU A 80 -55.05 55.22 -6.32
N CYS A 81 -54.03 56.05 -6.09
CA CYS A 81 -53.72 56.59 -4.77
C CYS A 81 -52.83 57.84 -4.86
N GLU A 82 -52.76 58.57 -3.75
CA GLU A 82 -51.75 59.61 -3.57
C GLU A 82 -50.36 58.96 -3.53
N ILE A 83 -49.44 59.47 -4.35
CA ILE A 83 -48.09 58.92 -4.51
C ILE A 83 -47.11 59.84 -3.78
N GLU A 84 -46.44 59.30 -2.77
CA GLU A 84 -45.33 59.96 -2.10
C GLU A 84 -44.02 59.27 -2.49
N VAL A 85 -43.07 60.05 -3.00
CA VAL A 85 -41.72 59.58 -3.34
C VAL A 85 -40.82 59.79 -2.13
N VAL A 86 -40.22 58.71 -1.64
CA VAL A 86 -39.32 58.74 -0.48
C VAL A 86 -37.91 58.27 -0.87
N PRO A 87 -36.84 58.86 -0.31
CA PRO A 87 -35.49 58.35 -0.49
C PRO A 87 -35.36 56.98 0.19
N TYR A 88 -34.70 56.03 -0.48
CA TYR A 88 -34.50 54.67 0.01
C TYR A 88 -33.05 54.25 -0.17
N SER A 89 -32.42 53.79 0.90
CA SER A 89 -31.05 53.26 0.86
C SER A 89 -31.08 51.74 0.97
N LEU A 90 -30.44 51.06 0.03
CA LEU A 90 -30.29 49.60 0.03
C LEU A 90 -28.81 49.25 0.08
N THR A 91 -28.40 48.51 1.10
CA THR A 91 -27.03 47.96 1.20
C THR A 91 -27.07 46.48 0.86
N LEU A 92 -26.40 46.09 -0.23
CA LEU A 92 -26.16 44.69 -0.57
C LEU A 92 -24.80 44.29 0.01
N GLY A 93 -24.81 43.65 1.18
CA GLY A 93 -23.59 43.21 1.86
C GLY A 93 -23.19 41.78 1.58
N TYR A 94 -22.20 41.28 2.32
CA TYR A 94 -21.62 39.93 2.18
C TYR A 94 -22.69 38.84 1.96
N SER A 95 -23.76 38.82 2.76
CA SER A 95 -24.83 37.80 2.69
C SER A 95 -25.59 37.71 1.36
N TYR A 96 -25.62 38.79 0.57
CA TYR A 96 -26.28 38.81 -0.74
C TYR A 96 -25.47 38.04 -1.80
N TRP A 97 -24.14 38.20 -1.78
CA TRP A 97 -23.24 37.68 -2.80
C TRP A 97 -23.01 36.16 -2.67
N THR A 98 -22.87 35.50 -3.82
CA THR A 98 -22.50 34.08 -3.90
C THR A 98 -21.03 33.87 -3.53
N ALA A 99 -20.66 32.66 -3.10
CA ALA A 99 -19.26 32.30 -2.83
C ALA A 99 -18.33 32.61 -4.02
N ASP A 100 -18.71 32.23 -5.23
CA ASP A 100 -17.93 32.51 -6.46
C ASP A 100 -17.64 34.01 -6.65
N HIS A 101 -18.67 34.85 -6.54
CA HIS A 101 -18.53 36.31 -6.64
C HIS A 101 -17.54 36.88 -5.62
N ILE A 102 -17.62 36.40 -4.38
CA ILE A 102 -16.77 36.86 -3.28
C ILE A 102 -15.33 36.41 -3.49
N LEU A 103 -15.12 35.14 -3.84
CA LEU A 103 -13.79 34.60 -4.09
C LEU A 103 -13.10 35.28 -5.27
N LYS A 104 -13.83 35.59 -6.36
CA LYS A 104 -13.30 36.35 -7.51
C LYS A 104 -12.80 37.75 -7.17
N GLN A 105 -13.33 38.37 -6.11
CA GLN A 105 -12.91 39.69 -5.67
C GLN A 105 -11.75 39.65 -4.67
N ILE A 106 -11.55 38.52 -3.99
CA ILE A 106 -10.49 38.33 -3.00
C ILE A 106 -9.21 37.79 -3.66
N LEU A 107 -9.36 36.86 -4.60
CA LEU A 107 -8.24 36.16 -5.22
C LEU A 107 -7.53 37.04 -6.27
N PRO A 108 -6.21 36.87 -6.48
CA PRO A 108 -5.46 37.63 -7.47
C PRO A 108 -6.02 37.49 -8.90
N LEU A 109 -5.87 38.53 -9.71
CA LEU A 109 -6.28 38.53 -11.12
C LEU A 109 -5.53 37.46 -11.90
N GLY A 110 -6.26 36.58 -12.59
CA GLY A 110 -5.71 35.48 -13.39
C GLY A 110 -5.76 34.10 -12.72
N VAL A 111 -6.07 34.03 -11.42
CA VAL A 111 -6.17 32.77 -10.70
C VAL A 111 -7.58 32.18 -10.84
N GLU A 112 -7.66 30.89 -11.18
CA GLU A 112 -8.95 30.19 -11.31
C GLU A 112 -9.58 29.98 -9.93
N VAL A 113 -10.78 30.52 -9.72
CA VAL A 113 -11.52 30.34 -8.47
C VAL A 113 -11.95 28.89 -8.33
N PRO A 114 -11.78 28.25 -7.15
CA PRO A 114 -12.32 26.93 -6.86
C PRO A 114 -13.85 26.91 -6.99
N SER A 115 -14.35 26.71 -8.21
CA SER A 115 -15.76 26.75 -8.56
C SER A 115 -16.44 25.38 -8.44
N SER A 116 -15.64 24.32 -8.29
CA SER A 116 -16.11 22.95 -8.06
C SER A 116 -15.44 22.36 -6.81
N PHE A 117 -16.26 22.06 -5.81
CA PHE A 117 -15.86 21.26 -4.65
C PHE A 117 -16.82 20.08 -4.52
N GLU A 118 -16.29 18.92 -4.12
CA GLU A 118 -17.12 17.74 -3.96
C GLU A 118 -17.88 17.87 -2.63
N THR A 119 -19.20 17.90 -2.71
CA THR A 119 -20.07 17.88 -1.53
C THR A 119 -20.63 16.48 -1.38
N ILE A 120 -20.39 15.88 -0.23
CA ILE A 120 -20.85 14.52 0.05
C ILE A 120 -22.27 14.62 0.58
N VAL A 121 -23.24 14.87 -0.32
CA VAL A 121 -24.63 15.20 0.03
C VAL A 121 -25.60 14.03 -0.16
N LYS A 122 -26.54 13.95 0.77
CA LYS A 122 -27.74 13.10 0.73
C LYS A 122 -28.66 13.50 -0.44
N GLY A 123 -28.52 12.83 -1.59
CA GLY A 123 -29.58 12.67 -2.59
C GLY A 123 -29.62 13.68 -3.73
N GLY A 124 -29.69 13.14 -4.95
CA GLY A 124 -29.82 13.88 -6.20
C GLY A 124 -31.12 14.68 -6.34
N CYS A 125 -30.99 15.88 -6.88
CA CYS A 125 -32.07 16.61 -7.50
C CYS A 125 -32.41 15.94 -8.84
N GLN A 126 -33.39 15.02 -8.87
CA GLN A 126 -34.08 14.70 -10.12
C GLN A 126 -35.08 15.82 -10.41
N ILE A 127 -34.77 16.69 -11.36
CA ILE A 127 -35.78 17.50 -12.04
C ILE A 127 -36.60 16.54 -12.92
N ARG A 128 -37.73 16.04 -12.40
CA ARG A 128 -38.78 15.46 -13.26
C ARG A 128 -39.67 16.58 -13.75
N TYR A 129 -39.60 16.89 -15.04
CA TYR A 129 -40.73 17.49 -15.75
C TYR A 129 -41.90 16.49 -15.67
N LEU A 130 -42.89 16.78 -14.83
CA LEU A 130 -44.19 16.13 -14.91
C LEU A 130 -45.11 17.03 -15.73
N SER A 131 -45.26 16.69 -17.00
CA SER A 131 -46.38 17.13 -17.81
C SER A 131 -47.66 16.42 -17.35
N ASN A 132 -48.69 17.23 -17.08
CA ASN A 132 -50.11 16.89 -16.93
C ASN A 132 -50.52 15.79 -15.92
N VAL A 133 -51.26 16.20 -14.88
CA VAL A 133 -52.70 15.91 -14.67
C VAL A 133 -53.04 16.25 -13.19
N GLY A 134 -54.14 17.00 -12.98
CA GLY A 134 -55.07 16.66 -11.90
C GLY A 134 -55.09 17.54 -10.65
N MET A 135 -56.07 18.42 -10.63
CA MET A 135 -56.53 19.29 -9.54
C MET A 135 -56.99 18.53 -8.27
N LEU A 136 -56.96 19.24 -7.14
CA LEU A 136 -57.78 19.14 -5.91
C LEU A 136 -57.32 18.27 -4.71
N ASN A 137 -57.41 18.95 -3.54
CA ASN A 137 -57.42 18.48 -2.15
C ASN A 137 -56.06 18.25 -1.48
N TYR A 138 -55.57 19.28 -0.78
CA TYR A 138 -55.40 19.27 0.69
C TYR A 138 -54.95 20.66 1.16
N PHE A 139 -55.92 21.58 1.23
CA PHE A 139 -55.82 22.81 2.02
C PHE A 139 -56.53 22.53 3.34
N LEU A 140 -55.88 22.86 4.46
CA LEU A 140 -56.35 22.87 5.87
C LEU A 140 -55.67 21.84 6.77
N LEU A 141 -54.54 22.22 7.36
CA LEU A 141 -54.37 22.36 8.81
C LEU A 141 -52.93 22.82 9.14
N VAL A 142 -52.84 23.73 10.10
CA VAL A 142 -51.66 24.17 10.89
C VAL A 142 -51.21 25.62 10.63
N LEU A 143 -51.98 26.54 11.24
CA LEU A 143 -51.48 27.79 11.82
C LEU A 143 -51.63 27.64 13.34
N SER A 144 -50.52 27.50 14.07
CA SER A 144 -50.32 28.02 15.45
C SER A 144 -49.15 27.31 16.16
N TYR A 145 -48.14 28.09 16.54
CA TYR A 145 -47.08 27.81 17.52
C TYR A 145 -46.17 26.59 17.31
N ASN A 146 -45.04 26.89 16.67
CA ASN A 146 -43.66 26.65 17.13
C ASN A 146 -43.38 25.42 18.02
N TRP A 147 -42.67 24.48 17.42
CA TRP A 147 -41.64 23.54 17.92
C TRP A 147 -41.84 22.17 17.26
N LEU A 148 -41.66 22.10 15.94
CA LEU A 148 -41.20 20.86 15.32
C LEU A 148 -39.67 20.90 15.36
N ILE A 149 -39.10 20.21 16.36
CA ILE A 149 -37.72 19.74 16.29
C ILE A 149 -37.66 18.77 15.12
N ILE A 150 -37.34 19.29 13.95
CA ILE A 150 -36.98 18.49 12.79
C ILE A 150 -35.60 17.92 13.12
N TRP A 151 -35.53 16.60 13.30
CA TRP A 151 -34.27 15.87 13.49
C TRP A 151 -33.27 16.28 12.41
N PRO A 152 -32.11 16.87 12.76
CA PRO A 152 -31.15 17.33 11.78
C PRO A 152 -30.38 16.12 11.28
N HIS A 153 -30.87 15.48 10.22
CA HIS A 153 -30.05 14.54 9.45
C HIS A 153 -29.10 15.36 8.57
N SER A 154 -27.98 15.82 9.17
CA SER A 154 -26.97 16.70 8.59
C SER A 154 -25.96 15.93 7.72
N CYS A 155 -26.02 16.15 6.41
CA CYS A 155 -24.82 16.08 5.57
C CYS A 155 -23.91 17.28 5.93
N HIS A 156 -22.57 17.14 5.92
CA HIS A 156 -21.69 18.20 6.45
C HIS A 156 -20.31 18.43 5.77
N VAL A 157 -19.73 17.49 5.00
CA VAL A 157 -18.33 17.65 4.50
C VAL A 157 -18.24 18.23 3.08
N ALA A 158 -17.44 19.27 2.90
CA ALA A 158 -17.00 19.83 1.63
C ALA A 158 -15.52 19.55 1.40
N HIS A 159 -15.18 18.82 0.33
CA HIS A 159 -13.81 18.48 -0.01
C HIS A 159 -13.27 19.43 -1.09
N LEU A 160 -12.23 20.19 -0.74
CA LEU A 160 -11.46 21.08 -1.60
C LEU A 160 -10.16 20.42 -2.06
N ASN A 161 -9.73 20.73 -3.28
CA ASN A 161 -8.44 20.33 -3.81
C ASN A 161 -7.69 21.61 -4.21
N ILE A 162 -7.10 22.27 -3.22
CA ILE A 162 -6.49 23.60 -3.38
C ILE A 162 -5.11 23.42 -4.01
N HIS A 163 -4.89 24.06 -5.16
CA HIS A 163 -3.59 24.07 -5.84
C HIS A 163 -2.58 24.96 -5.10
N ASP A 164 -1.29 24.74 -5.30
CA ASP A 164 -0.22 25.43 -4.55
C ASP A 164 -0.33 26.96 -4.58
N GLU A 165 -0.72 27.52 -5.72
CA GLU A 165 -0.93 28.97 -5.93
C GLU A 165 -2.03 29.56 -5.04
N LEU A 166 -2.98 28.72 -4.61
CA LEU A 166 -4.14 29.09 -3.79
C LEU A 166 -3.95 28.74 -2.30
N LEU A 167 -2.90 28.01 -1.94
CA LEU A 167 -2.61 27.66 -0.54
C LEU A 167 -2.50 28.87 0.38
N PRO A 168 -1.90 30.02 -0.01
CA PRO A 168 -1.87 31.22 0.83
C PRO A 168 -3.26 31.78 1.17
N PHE A 169 -4.28 31.43 0.37
CA PHE A 169 -5.66 31.90 0.52
C PHE A 169 -6.59 30.83 1.11
N LYS A 170 -6.08 29.65 1.49
CA LYS A 170 -6.89 28.48 1.85
C LYS A 170 -7.90 28.76 2.98
N ASP A 171 -7.50 29.52 3.99
CA ASP A 171 -8.38 29.82 5.14
C ASP A 171 -9.54 30.74 4.74
N VAL A 172 -9.27 31.71 3.85
CA VAL A 172 -10.29 32.63 3.35
C VAL A 172 -11.24 31.90 2.40
N ILE A 173 -10.71 31.04 1.52
CA ILE A 173 -11.50 30.18 0.64
C ILE A 173 -12.42 29.29 1.47
N ALA A 174 -11.88 28.61 2.48
CA ALA A 174 -12.64 27.72 3.35
C ALA A 174 -13.71 28.47 4.14
N LYS A 175 -13.40 29.65 4.68
CA LYS A 175 -14.38 30.50 5.37
C LYS A 175 -15.54 30.89 4.47
N VAL A 176 -15.27 31.36 3.25
CA VAL A 176 -16.33 31.76 2.31
C VAL A 176 -17.18 30.55 1.92
N ILE A 177 -16.56 29.40 1.64
CA ILE A 177 -17.30 28.18 1.32
C ILE A 177 -18.17 27.72 2.49
N TYR A 178 -17.64 27.76 3.71
CA TYR A 178 -18.38 27.43 4.93
C TYR A 178 -19.56 28.39 5.14
N ASP A 179 -19.32 29.71 5.21
CA ASP A 179 -20.35 30.71 5.51
C ASP A 179 -21.50 30.69 4.50
N LYS A 180 -21.19 30.53 3.20
CA LYS A 180 -22.20 30.55 2.13
C LYS A 180 -23.00 29.27 2.00
N ASN A 181 -22.54 28.19 2.63
CA ASN A 181 -23.22 26.90 2.58
C ASN A 181 -23.73 26.44 3.94
N TYR A 182 -23.48 27.18 5.02
CA TYR A 182 -24.05 26.90 6.34
C TYR A 182 -25.59 27.02 6.32
N PRO A 183 -26.35 26.12 6.98
CA PRO A 183 -25.92 24.99 7.81
C PRO A 183 -25.75 23.65 7.06
N ARG A 184 -25.76 23.67 5.71
CA ARG A 184 -25.67 22.46 4.88
C ARG A 184 -24.26 21.85 4.84
N ILE A 185 -23.23 22.68 4.98
CA ILE A 185 -21.83 22.25 5.14
C ILE A 185 -21.43 22.65 6.55
N LYS A 186 -20.94 21.69 7.34
CA LYS A 186 -20.39 21.94 8.68
C LYS A 186 -18.91 21.66 8.78
N THR A 187 -18.28 21.09 7.75
CA THR A 187 -16.86 20.76 7.74
C THR A 187 -16.33 21.00 6.33
N VAL A 188 -15.28 21.80 6.20
CA VAL A 188 -14.56 22.03 4.94
C VAL A 188 -13.18 21.43 5.11
N VAL A 189 -12.83 20.50 4.24
CA VAL A 189 -11.54 19.82 4.26
C VAL A 189 -10.76 20.09 2.98
N ASN A 190 -9.44 20.10 3.07
CA ASN A 190 -8.54 20.09 1.93
C ASN A 190 -7.69 18.82 1.96
N LYS A 191 -7.45 18.23 0.79
CA LYS A 191 -6.56 17.08 0.67
C LYS A 191 -5.12 17.54 0.83
N VAL A 192 -4.35 16.86 1.69
CA VAL A 192 -2.94 17.15 1.94
C VAL A 192 -2.08 16.00 1.46
N GLY A 193 -1.08 16.32 0.65
CA GLY A 193 -0.08 15.37 0.16
C GLY A 193 -0.61 14.33 -0.84
N THR A 194 0.27 13.41 -1.20
CA THR A 194 -0.03 12.28 -2.08
C THR A 194 -0.49 11.07 -1.25
N ILE A 195 -1.32 10.22 -1.85
CA ILE A 195 -1.85 9.02 -1.17
C ILE A 195 -0.79 7.93 -1.21
N THR A 196 -0.02 7.80 -0.13
CA THR A 196 1.10 6.85 -0.03
C THR A 196 0.80 5.61 0.82
N ASN A 197 -0.30 5.60 1.58
CA ASN A 197 -0.68 4.45 2.42
C ASN A 197 -1.29 3.28 1.61
N GLU A 198 -1.15 2.07 2.13
CA GLU A 198 -1.66 0.84 1.53
C GLU A 198 -3.19 0.81 1.39
N PHE A 199 -3.93 1.44 2.32
CA PHE A 199 -5.39 1.55 2.28
C PHE A 199 -5.91 2.65 1.34
N ARG A 200 -5.01 3.41 0.72
CA ARG A 200 -5.30 4.50 -0.23
C ARG A 200 -6.28 5.57 0.29
N VAL A 201 -6.29 5.78 1.60
CA VAL A 201 -7.12 6.80 2.27
C VAL A 201 -6.40 8.14 2.20
N PRO A 202 -6.99 9.20 1.59
CA PRO A 202 -6.36 10.51 1.54
C PRO A 202 -6.24 11.13 2.92
N LYS A 203 -5.13 11.85 3.17
CA LYS A 203 -4.99 12.68 4.36
C LYS A 203 -5.69 14.01 4.13
N PHE A 204 -6.49 14.44 5.10
CA PHE A 204 -7.25 15.68 5.02
C PHE A 204 -6.82 16.65 6.13
N GLU A 205 -6.71 17.93 5.80
CA GLU A 205 -6.71 19.02 6.77
C GLU A 205 -8.13 19.59 6.87
N ILE A 206 -8.63 19.79 8.08
CA ILE A 206 -9.89 20.51 8.30
C ILE A 206 -9.56 22.00 8.27
N LEU A 207 -10.13 22.72 7.30
CA LEU A 207 -9.91 24.15 7.12
C LEU A 207 -10.99 25.00 7.82
N ALA A 208 -12.21 24.50 7.95
CA ALA A 208 -13.29 25.20 8.65
C ALA A 208 -14.36 24.23 9.19
N GLY A 209 -14.92 24.52 10.37
CA GLY A 209 -16.07 23.79 10.90
C GLY A 209 -15.75 22.70 11.93
N GLU A 210 -16.64 21.70 12.05
CA GLU A 210 -16.57 20.58 13.00
C GLU A 210 -15.58 19.50 12.51
N SER A 211 -15.01 18.69 13.42
CA SER A 211 -14.06 17.63 13.07
C SER A 211 -14.70 16.28 12.72
N ASP A 212 -16.03 16.19 12.70
CA ASP A 212 -16.75 15.00 12.27
C ASP A 212 -16.62 14.83 10.74
N MET A 213 -16.37 13.61 10.28
CA MET A 213 -16.30 13.22 8.87
C MET A 213 -17.19 12.02 8.54
N ALA A 214 -18.00 11.54 9.49
CA ALA A 214 -18.93 10.42 9.32
C ALA A 214 -20.23 10.85 8.62
N THR A 215 -20.43 10.42 7.38
CA THR A 215 -21.52 10.87 6.51
C THR A 215 -22.31 9.72 5.88
N GLU A 216 -23.42 10.07 5.24
CA GLU A 216 -24.31 9.15 4.52
C GLU A 216 -24.56 9.67 3.09
N VAL A 217 -24.33 8.81 2.10
CA VAL A 217 -24.52 9.08 0.67
C VAL A 217 -25.63 8.18 0.13
N LYS A 218 -26.45 8.71 -0.79
CA LYS A 218 -27.47 7.92 -1.49
C LYS A 218 -27.20 7.92 -2.99
N GLN A 219 -27.00 6.74 -3.56
CA GLN A 219 -26.77 6.53 -5.00
C GLN A 219 -27.68 5.41 -5.51
N TYR A 220 -28.42 5.67 -6.59
CA TYR A 220 -29.37 4.72 -7.23
C TYR A 220 -30.30 3.93 -6.28
N GLY A 221 -30.77 4.55 -5.21
CA GLY A 221 -31.65 3.89 -4.24
C GLY A 221 -30.92 3.02 -3.20
N ALA A 222 -29.59 2.90 -3.28
CA ALA A 222 -28.75 2.43 -2.20
C ALA A 222 -28.31 3.58 -1.29
N THR A 223 -28.09 3.27 -0.01
CA THR A 223 -27.62 4.19 1.02
C THR A 223 -26.29 3.69 1.59
N PHE A 224 -25.25 4.51 1.53
CA PHE A 224 -23.90 4.20 1.99
C PHE A 224 -23.52 5.11 3.15
N LYS A 225 -23.22 4.53 4.30
CA LYS A 225 -22.52 5.20 5.39
C LYS A 225 -21.02 5.01 5.23
N LEU A 226 -20.27 6.05 5.59
CA LEU A 226 -18.82 6.04 5.65
C LEU A 226 -18.30 7.12 6.59
N ASP A 227 -17.06 6.97 7.04
CA ASP A 227 -16.25 8.07 7.54
C ASP A 227 -15.26 8.46 6.46
N TYR A 228 -15.36 9.69 5.97
CA TYR A 228 -14.52 10.17 4.86
C TYR A 228 -13.03 10.25 5.22
N SER A 229 -12.67 10.19 6.50
CA SER A 229 -11.29 10.12 6.98
C SER A 229 -10.70 8.70 7.02
N LEU A 230 -11.53 7.65 6.95
CA LEU A 230 -11.11 6.25 7.13
C LEU A 230 -11.18 5.41 5.85
N VAL A 231 -11.96 5.84 4.85
CA VAL A 231 -12.18 5.07 3.61
C VAL A 231 -12.04 5.93 2.37
N TYR A 232 -11.69 5.31 1.25
CA TYR A 232 -11.73 5.97 -0.05
C TYR A 232 -13.16 6.01 -0.60
N TRP A 233 -13.63 7.20 -0.99
CA TRP A 233 -14.93 7.39 -1.66
C TRP A 233 -14.87 8.49 -2.71
N ASN A 234 -15.51 8.25 -3.85
CA ASN A 234 -15.63 9.20 -4.95
C ASN A 234 -17.06 9.18 -5.54
N SER A 235 -17.81 10.27 -5.34
CA SER A 235 -19.19 10.36 -5.82
C SER A 235 -19.31 10.45 -7.33
N ARG A 236 -18.25 10.88 -8.04
CA ARG A 236 -18.24 11.02 -9.51
C ARG A 236 -18.26 9.69 -10.26
N LEU A 237 -18.00 8.57 -9.58
CA LEU A 237 -18.04 7.23 -10.16
C LEU A 237 -19.45 6.61 -10.15
N GLU A 238 -20.45 7.33 -9.65
CA GLU A 238 -21.84 6.86 -9.57
C GLU A 238 -22.32 6.26 -10.90
N HIS A 239 -22.23 6.99 -12.02
CA HIS A 239 -22.67 6.49 -13.33
C HIS A 239 -21.94 5.21 -13.78
N GLU A 240 -20.70 5.01 -13.37
CA GLU A 240 -19.95 3.80 -13.69
C GLU A 240 -20.44 2.60 -12.87
N HIS A 241 -20.73 2.81 -11.57
CA HIS A 241 -21.30 1.78 -10.70
C HIS A 241 -22.58 1.19 -11.30
N ILE A 242 -23.51 2.04 -11.74
CA ILE A 242 -24.78 1.57 -12.33
C ILE A 242 -24.57 0.96 -13.72
N ARG A 243 -23.65 1.50 -14.54
CA ARG A 243 -23.37 0.96 -15.88
C ARG A 243 -22.89 -0.48 -15.78
N LEU A 244 -21.92 -0.77 -14.92
CA LEU A 244 -21.41 -2.12 -14.77
C LEU A 244 -22.48 -3.04 -14.17
N VAL A 245 -23.13 -2.63 -13.08
CA VAL A 245 -24.19 -3.44 -12.43
C VAL A 245 -25.38 -3.68 -13.35
N SER A 246 -25.66 -2.79 -14.31
CA SER A 246 -26.73 -2.97 -15.30
C SER A 246 -26.51 -4.20 -16.20
N GLN A 247 -25.26 -4.67 -16.35
CA GLN A 247 -24.91 -5.85 -17.16
C GLN A 247 -25.16 -7.18 -16.44
N PHE A 248 -25.18 -7.19 -15.11
CA PHE A 248 -25.39 -8.41 -14.31
C PHE A 248 -26.86 -8.90 -14.38
N ARG A 249 -27.11 -10.16 -14.11
CA ARG A 249 -28.46 -10.75 -14.08
C ARG A 249 -28.79 -11.28 -12.68
N PRO A 250 -30.08 -11.24 -12.27
CA PRO A 250 -30.48 -11.84 -11.00
C PRO A 250 -30.07 -13.31 -10.93
N GLY A 251 -29.46 -13.71 -9.82
CA GLY A 251 -28.93 -15.06 -9.60
C GLY A 251 -27.47 -15.27 -10.00
N GLU A 252 -26.83 -14.32 -10.67
CA GLU A 252 -25.39 -14.40 -10.97
C GLU A 252 -24.54 -14.25 -9.71
N THR A 253 -23.36 -14.86 -9.75
CA THR A 253 -22.35 -14.80 -8.70
C THR A 253 -21.25 -13.81 -9.08
N ILE A 254 -21.08 -12.78 -8.26
CA ILE A 254 -20.16 -11.66 -8.50
C ILE A 254 -19.04 -11.70 -7.46
N CYS A 255 -17.80 -11.56 -7.92
CA CYS A 255 -16.62 -11.43 -7.10
C CYS A 255 -16.09 -9.99 -7.21
N ASP A 256 -16.08 -9.23 -6.12
CA ASP A 256 -15.53 -7.88 -6.05
C ASP A 256 -14.25 -7.90 -5.21
N MET A 257 -13.10 -7.79 -5.88
CA MET A 257 -11.77 -7.94 -5.24
C MET A 257 -11.35 -6.72 -4.41
N PHE A 258 -11.90 -5.55 -4.72
CA PHE A 258 -11.55 -4.24 -4.14
C PHE A 258 -12.82 -3.45 -3.85
N ALA A 259 -13.67 -4.04 -3.01
CA ALA A 259 -15.04 -3.63 -2.81
C ALA A 259 -15.18 -2.30 -2.06
N GLY A 260 -14.15 -1.83 -1.34
CA GLY A 260 -14.27 -0.66 -0.47
C GLY A 260 -15.47 -0.78 0.47
N ILE A 261 -16.31 0.26 0.52
CA ILE A 261 -17.57 0.25 1.28
C ILE A 261 -18.77 -0.37 0.53
N GLY A 262 -18.53 -0.96 -0.65
CA GLY A 262 -19.48 -1.71 -1.45
C GLY A 262 -20.24 -0.99 -2.57
N PRO A 263 -19.70 0.03 -3.28
CA PRO A 263 -20.46 0.70 -4.33
C PRO A 263 -20.97 -0.23 -5.45
N PHE A 264 -20.21 -1.26 -5.84
CA PHE A 264 -20.69 -2.30 -6.76
C PHE A 264 -21.41 -3.42 -6.01
N ALA A 265 -20.83 -3.93 -4.93
CA ALA A 265 -21.34 -5.07 -4.20
C ALA A 265 -22.79 -4.90 -3.71
N ILE A 266 -23.12 -3.74 -3.12
CA ILE A 266 -24.46 -3.46 -2.61
C ILE A 266 -25.48 -3.36 -3.76
N LEU A 267 -25.13 -2.69 -4.85
CA LEU A 267 -26.02 -2.53 -6.01
C LEU A 267 -26.25 -3.85 -6.74
N ALA A 268 -25.21 -4.67 -6.91
CA ALA A 268 -25.32 -6.01 -7.49
C ALA A 268 -26.21 -6.93 -6.63
N ALA A 269 -26.04 -6.89 -5.32
CA ALA A 269 -26.87 -7.64 -4.38
C ALA A 269 -28.34 -7.18 -4.39
N GLN A 270 -28.61 -5.87 -4.51
CA GLN A 270 -29.98 -5.35 -4.70
C GLN A 270 -30.65 -5.85 -5.99
N LYS A 271 -29.86 -6.17 -7.02
CA LYS A 271 -30.32 -6.78 -8.26
C LYS A 271 -30.61 -8.29 -8.12
N GLY A 272 -30.31 -8.87 -6.96
CA GLY A 272 -30.50 -10.30 -6.67
C GLY A 272 -29.30 -11.17 -7.05
N CYS A 273 -28.10 -10.60 -7.16
CA CYS A 273 -26.86 -11.36 -7.33
C CYS A 273 -26.32 -11.82 -5.97
N LEU A 274 -25.61 -12.94 -5.94
CA LEU A 274 -24.77 -13.32 -4.79
C LEU A 274 -23.41 -12.66 -4.96
N VAL A 275 -22.93 -11.94 -3.96
CA VAL A 275 -21.69 -11.16 -4.06
C VAL A 275 -20.69 -11.59 -3.00
N TYR A 276 -19.50 -11.98 -3.44
CA TYR A 276 -18.31 -12.14 -2.59
C TYR A 276 -17.47 -10.87 -2.72
N ALA A 277 -17.37 -10.10 -1.65
CA ALA A 277 -16.77 -8.77 -1.65
C ALA A 277 -15.59 -8.72 -0.69
N ASN A 278 -14.43 -8.28 -1.19
CA ASN A 278 -13.18 -8.21 -0.45
C ASN A 278 -12.59 -6.80 -0.50
N ASP A 279 -11.94 -6.38 0.58
CA ASP A 279 -11.12 -5.17 0.62
C ASP A 279 -10.07 -5.33 1.72
N LEU A 280 -8.87 -4.77 1.49
CA LEU A 280 -7.76 -4.85 2.44
C LEU A 280 -7.99 -3.92 3.65
N ASN A 281 -8.66 -2.78 3.45
CA ASN A 281 -8.93 -1.83 4.52
C ASN A 281 -10.04 -2.35 5.44
N THR A 282 -9.71 -2.52 6.73
CA THR A 282 -10.63 -3.01 7.77
C THR A 282 -11.84 -2.09 7.95
N ASP A 283 -11.66 -0.77 7.86
CA ASP A 283 -12.74 0.22 7.95
C ASP A 283 -13.66 0.17 6.73
N SER A 284 -13.11 -0.06 5.53
CA SER A 284 -13.91 -0.31 4.32
C SER A 284 -14.85 -1.51 4.51
N ILE A 285 -14.34 -2.62 5.05
CA ILE A 285 -15.13 -3.82 5.32
C ILE A 285 -16.14 -3.62 6.45
N HIS A 286 -15.78 -2.85 7.48
CA HIS A 286 -16.71 -2.44 8.52
C HIS A 286 -17.92 -1.71 7.91
N TYR A 287 -17.67 -0.69 7.08
CA TYR A 287 -18.72 0.06 6.40
C TYR A 287 -19.47 -0.76 5.34
N LEU A 288 -18.82 -1.66 4.61
CA LEU A 288 -19.47 -2.60 3.69
C LEU A 288 -20.54 -3.43 4.41
N LYS A 289 -20.21 -3.99 5.58
CA LYS A 289 -21.15 -4.78 6.39
C LYS A 289 -22.32 -3.92 6.90
N ILE A 290 -22.05 -2.68 7.33
CA ILE A 290 -23.09 -1.73 7.72
C ILE A 290 -24.01 -1.41 6.52
N ASN A 291 -23.41 -1.12 5.36
CA ASN A 291 -24.14 -0.75 4.15
C ASN A 291 -24.97 -1.91 3.62
N ALA A 292 -24.49 -3.15 3.69
CA ALA A 292 -25.26 -4.33 3.33
C ALA A 292 -26.52 -4.47 4.20
N LYS A 293 -26.40 -4.25 5.52
CA LYS A 293 -27.54 -4.27 6.45
C LYS A 293 -28.52 -3.14 6.20
N ILE A 294 -28.04 -1.90 6.02
CA ILE A 294 -28.89 -0.72 5.77
C ILE A 294 -29.72 -0.89 4.49
N ASN A 295 -29.11 -1.49 3.46
CA ASN A 295 -29.76 -1.75 2.18
C ASN A 295 -30.53 -3.08 2.14
N LYS A 296 -30.56 -3.85 3.24
CA LYS A 296 -31.26 -5.13 3.39
C LYS A 296 -30.80 -6.20 2.39
N VAL A 297 -29.50 -6.24 2.12
CA VAL A 297 -28.85 -7.18 1.20
C VAL A 297 -27.71 -7.97 1.86
N ASP A 298 -27.59 -7.90 3.19
CA ASP A 298 -26.57 -8.61 3.98
C ASP A 298 -26.61 -10.14 3.80
N ALA A 299 -27.77 -10.71 3.48
CA ALA A 299 -27.88 -12.13 3.14
C ALA A 299 -27.28 -12.50 1.77
N CYS A 300 -27.05 -11.52 0.89
CA CYS A 300 -26.53 -11.70 -0.46
C CYS A 300 -25.09 -11.19 -0.63
N VAL A 301 -24.48 -10.63 0.43
CA VAL A 301 -23.12 -10.10 0.41
C VAL A 301 -22.27 -10.83 1.44
N VAL A 302 -21.26 -11.56 0.99
CA VAL A 302 -20.26 -12.20 1.83
C VAL A 302 -19.01 -11.34 1.82
N ALA A 303 -18.69 -10.72 2.97
CA ALA A 303 -17.60 -9.76 3.09
C ALA A 303 -16.32 -10.40 3.66
N TYR A 304 -15.20 -10.22 2.98
CA TYR A 304 -13.86 -10.68 3.36
C TYR A 304 -12.93 -9.49 3.59
N ASN A 305 -11.96 -9.66 4.49
CA ASN A 305 -10.89 -8.69 4.71
C ASN A 305 -9.56 -9.41 4.55
N MET A 306 -9.11 -9.54 3.30
CA MET A 306 -7.93 -10.29 2.93
C MET A 306 -7.17 -9.55 1.82
N ASP A 307 -5.89 -9.88 1.66
CA ASP A 307 -5.19 -9.57 0.41
C ASP A 307 -5.97 -10.15 -0.78
N ALA A 308 -6.02 -9.41 -1.89
CA ALA A 308 -6.87 -9.76 -3.03
C ALA A 308 -6.41 -11.05 -3.73
N ARG A 309 -5.11 -11.39 -3.75
CA ARG A 309 -4.62 -12.66 -4.27
C ARG A 309 -5.06 -13.82 -3.38
N LYS A 310 -4.87 -13.67 -2.06
CA LYS A 310 -5.33 -14.66 -1.08
C LYS A 310 -6.85 -14.87 -1.13
N PHE A 311 -7.60 -13.79 -1.34
CA PHE A 311 -9.05 -13.86 -1.51
C PHE A 311 -9.45 -14.69 -2.73
N ILE A 312 -8.84 -14.46 -3.90
CA ILE A 312 -9.11 -15.28 -5.09
C ILE A 312 -8.71 -16.74 -4.88
N SER A 313 -7.56 -17.01 -4.26
CA SER A 313 -7.16 -18.38 -3.91
C SER A 313 -8.13 -19.06 -2.96
N HIS A 314 -8.58 -18.34 -1.93
CA HIS A 314 -9.59 -18.86 -1.01
C HIS A 314 -10.94 -19.13 -1.69
N LEU A 315 -11.32 -18.27 -2.64
CA LEU A 315 -12.64 -18.28 -3.24
C LEU A 315 -12.76 -19.28 -4.42
N MET A 316 -11.72 -19.41 -5.23
CA MET A 316 -11.76 -20.14 -6.51
C MET A 316 -10.97 -21.45 -6.52
N ALA A 317 -10.06 -21.68 -5.56
CA ALA A 317 -9.34 -22.95 -5.47
C ALA A 317 -10.22 -24.05 -4.85
N GLU A 318 -10.01 -25.29 -5.29
CA GLU A 318 -10.69 -26.46 -4.73
C GLU A 318 -10.14 -26.78 -3.32
N PRO A 319 -11.00 -27.04 -2.31
CA PRO A 319 -10.54 -27.49 -1.01
C PRO A 319 -9.83 -28.84 -1.10
N ILE A 320 -8.58 -28.93 -0.65
CA ILE A 320 -7.83 -30.19 -0.56
C ILE A 320 -8.42 -31.03 0.58
N CYS A 321 -9.12 -32.11 0.21
CA CYS A 321 -9.67 -33.19 1.06
C CYS A 321 -9.98 -32.84 2.53
N ALA A 322 -11.26 -32.59 2.82
CA ALA A 322 -11.83 -32.80 4.14
C ALA A 322 -11.67 -34.28 4.52
N ILE A 323 -10.95 -34.54 5.61
CA ILE A 323 -11.10 -35.78 6.37
C ILE A 323 -12.52 -35.75 6.95
N ASP A 324 -13.25 -36.84 6.77
CA ASP A 324 -14.59 -37.06 7.31
C ASP A 324 -14.65 -36.71 8.81
N LEU A 325 -15.35 -35.61 9.11
CA LEU A 325 -15.92 -35.35 10.44
C LEU A 325 -17.43 -35.13 10.28
N GLU A 326 -18.11 -36.15 9.76
CA GLU A 326 -19.50 -36.40 10.18
C GLU A 326 -19.47 -36.98 11.61
N SER A 327 -19.28 -36.11 12.60
CA SER A 327 -19.89 -36.19 13.94
C SER A 327 -19.22 -35.18 14.88
N ASP A 328 -19.66 -33.92 14.88
CA ASP A 328 -20.13 -33.37 16.15
C ASP A 328 -21.06 -32.18 15.93
N ASN A 329 -22.29 -32.35 16.41
CA ASN A 329 -23.39 -31.45 16.20
C ASN A 329 -23.53 -30.55 17.41
N SER A 330 -22.60 -29.61 17.62
CA SER A 330 -22.79 -28.51 18.56
C SER A 330 -21.75 -27.40 18.44
N MET A 331 -22.02 -26.33 17.68
CA MET A 331 -21.67 -24.96 18.08
C MET A 331 -22.66 -23.98 17.44
N LYS A 332 -23.71 -23.66 18.21
CA LYS A 332 -24.52 -22.46 17.98
C LYS A 332 -23.72 -21.23 18.42
N ALA A 333 -23.92 -20.16 17.67
CA ALA A 333 -23.48 -18.79 17.92
C ALA A 333 -23.34 -18.44 19.42
N VAL A 334 -22.14 -18.03 19.82
CA VAL A 334 -21.93 -17.23 21.02
C VAL A 334 -21.89 -15.78 20.56
N ALA A 335 -23.00 -15.10 20.80
CA ALA A 335 -23.07 -13.66 20.80
C ALA A 335 -22.08 -13.12 21.84
N GLY A 336 -21.28 -12.14 21.44
CA GLY A 336 -20.44 -11.39 22.36
C GLY A 336 -21.30 -10.72 23.43
N ASN A 337 -20.96 -10.97 24.69
CA ASN A 337 -21.33 -10.10 25.78
C ASN A 337 -20.26 -9.00 25.87
N ASP A 338 -20.72 -7.77 25.72
CA ASP A 338 -20.01 -6.53 25.98
C ASP A 338 -19.43 -6.48 27.39
N VAL A 339 -18.19 -6.02 27.49
CA VAL A 339 -17.68 -5.38 28.72
C VAL A 339 -18.18 -3.93 28.68
N LYS A 340 -19.14 -3.61 29.55
CA LYS A 340 -19.59 -2.24 29.80
C LYS A 340 -18.54 -1.48 30.61
N SER A 341 -18.23 -0.29 30.13
CA SER A 341 -17.68 0.82 30.91
C SER A 341 -18.65 1.30 31.99
N GLU A 342 -18.07 1.86 33.03
CA GLU A 342 -18.63 2.46 34.24
C GLU A 342 -19.84 3.37 34.00
N ALA A 343 -20.87 3.22 34.85
CA ALA A 343 -21.80 4.29 35.19
C ALA A 343 -22.39 4.00 36.58
N GLU A 344 -22.30 5.00 37.45
CA GLU A 344 -22.67 5.01 38.85
C GLU A 344 -24.17 4.80 39.12
N ASP A 345 -24.41 4.26 40.32
CA ASP A 345 -25.62 4.25 41.15
C ASP A 345 -26.74 5.25 40.80
N VAL A 346 -28.00 4.79 40.75
CA VAL A 346 -29.13 5.23 41.63
C VAL A 346 -30.32 4.27 41.48
N ARG A 347 -30.51 3.46 42.53
CA ARG A 347 -31.76 3.00 43.20
C ARG A 347 -33.13 2.99 42.49
N ASN A 348 -33.75 1.81 42.64
CA ASN A 348 -35.15 1.52 43.05
C ASN A 348 -36.33 2.10 42.24
N SER A 349 -37.15 1.21 41.66
CA SER A 349 -38.32 0.67 42.39
C SER A 349 -39.08 -0.39 41.57
N THR A 350 -39.32 -1.48 42.26
CA THR A 350 -40.22 -2.61 42.04
C THR A 350 -41.65 -2.17 41.70
N ARG A 351 -42.33 -2.86 40.77
CA ARG A 351 -43.55 -3.62 41.08
C ARG A 351 -44.07 -4.45 39.90
N THR A 352 -44.44 -5.66 40.30
CA THR A 352 -44.99 -6.83 39.63
C THR A 352 -46.47 -6.68 39.20
N ILE A 353 -46.90 -7.66 38.40
CA ILE A 353 -48.22 -8.36 38.35
C ILE A 353 -48.91 -8.30 36.97
N ASP A 354 -48.73 -9.41 36.22
CA ASP A 354 -49.74 -10.43 35.85
C ASP A 354 -51.02 -10.05 35.07
N GLY A 355 -51.41 -10.92 34.11
CA GLY A 355 -52.82 -11.05 33.68
C GLY A 355 -53.15 -11.22 32.18
N SER A 356 -52.89 -12.41 31.63
CA SER A 356 -53.87 -13.32 30.99
C SER A 356 -55.04 -12.88 30.07
N VAL A 357 -55.03 -13.49 28.86
CA VAL A 357 -56.11 -14.25 28.16
C VAL A 357 -57.18 -13.49 27.33
N VAL A 358 -57.37 -13.93 26.08
CA VAL A 358 -58.60 -14.53 25.47
C VAL A 358 -58.53 -14.35 23.94
N ALA A 359 -58.73 -15.46 23.22
CA ALA A 359 -58.92 -15.54 21.77
C ALA A 359 -60.42 -15.51 21.43
N GLU A 360 -60.80 -15.00 20.26
CA GLU A 360 -62.07 -15.37 19.62
C GLU A 360 -62.01 -15.25 18.09
N SER A 361 -62.82 -16.10 17.45
CA SER A 361 -62.71 -16.59 16.08
C SER A 361 -64.03 -16.42 15.30
N GLY A 362 -63.94 -16.25 13.96
CA GLY A 362 -65.00 -16.62 12.99
C GLY A 362 -65.49 -15.48 12.08
N ASN A 363 -65.16 -15.50 10.77
CA ASN A 363 -65.94 -16.04 9.61
C ASN A 363 -67.16 -15.16 9.21
N ALA A 364 -67.55 -14.90 7.95
CA ALA A 364 -67.08 -15.14 6.58
C ALA A 364 -68.03 -14.41 5.57
N HIS A 365 -67.69 -14.47 4.27
CA HIS A 365 -68.49 -14.20 3.03
C HIS A 365 -68.50 -12.76 2.48
N SER A 366 -68.44 -12.48 1.16
CA SER A 366 -68.23 -13.23 -0.10
C SER A 366 -68.12 -12.18 -1.22
N GLY A 367 -67.33 -12.41 -2.29
CA GLY A 367 -67.33 -11.52 -3.46
C GLY A 367 -66.12 -11.62 -4.39
N THR A 368 -66.04 -12.68 -5.19
CA THR A 368 -65.02 -12.96 -6.21
C THR A 368 -65.06 -12.02 -7.44
N LYS A 369 -63.88 -11.55 -7.91
CA LYS A 369 -63.46 -11.60 -9.34
C LYS A 369 -61.95 -11.33 -9.50
N LYS A 370 -61.28 -12.24 -10.21
CA LYS A 370 -59.83 -12.37 -10.45
C LYS A 370 -59.26 -11.29 -11.38
N LYS A 371 -58.06 -10.77 -11.05
CA LYS A 371 -56.96 -10.52 -12.01
C LYS A 371 -55.64 -10.96 -11.34
N GLY A 372 -54.80 -11.65 -12.11
CA GLY A 372 -53.82 -12.63 -11.65
C GLY A 372 -52.63 -12.11 -10.83
N ASN A 373 -52.20 -12.98 -9.91
CA ASN A 373 -50.99 -12.94 -9.12
C ASN A 373 -49.72 -13.13 -9.97
N ALA A 374 -48.67 -12.37 -9.67
CA ALA A 374 -47.28 -12.78 -9.85
C ALA A 374 -46.33 -12.02 -8.91
N HIS A 375 -46.35 -12.32 -7.62
CA HIS A 375 -45.17 -12.20 -6.74
C HIS A 375 -45.29 -13.22 -5.61
N LYS A 376 -45.04 -14.48 -5.95
CA LYS A 376 -44.82 -15.53 -4.97
C LYS A 376 -43.43 -15.30 -4.37
N ARG A 377 -43.42 -14.81 -3.13
CA ARG A 377 -42.26 -14.61 -2.27
C ARG A 377 -41.49 -15.93 -2.16
N MET A 378 -40.34 -16.00 -2.83
CA MET A 378 -39.43 -17.15 -2.75
C MET A 378 -38.64 -17.02 -1.45
N LYS A 379 -39.12 -17.68 -0.40
CA LYS A 379 -38.29 -18.04 0.76
C LYS A 379 -37.61 -19.36 0.39
N GLY A 380 -36.62 -19.29 -0.50
CA GLY A 380 -35.73 -20.40 -0.82
C GLY A 380 -34.50 -20.29 0.07
N SER A 381 -34.08 -21.41 0.66
CA SER A 381 -32.75 -21.54 1.25
C SER A 381 -31.72 -21.03 0.26
N ILE A 382 -30.84 -20.11 0.69
CA ILE A 382 -29.68 -19.70 -0.10
C ILE A 382 -28.90 -20.99 -0.38
N LEU A 383 -28.95 -21.49 -1.61
CA LEU A 383 -28.01 -22.50 -2.08
C LEU A 383 -26.63 -21.90 -1.84
N GLN A 384 -25.82 -22.56 -1.02
CA GLN A 384 -24.38 -22.28 -0.96
C GLN A 384 -23.84 -22.53 -2.38
N ALA A 385 -23.76 -21.47 -3.18
CA ALA A 385 -22.94 -21.51 -4.37
C ALA A 385 -21.52 -21.82 -3.90
N LYS A 386 -20.93 -22.82 -4.52
CA LYS A 386 -19.52 -23.14 -4.30
C LYS A 386 -18.76 -22.28 -5.30
N PRO A 387 -18.11 -21.19 -4.88
CA PRO A 387 -17.51 -20.24 -5.81
C PRO A 387 -16.35 -20.84 -6.63
N TRP A 388 -15.75 -21.94 -6.16
CA TRP A 388 -14.82 -22.78 -6.93
C TRP A 388 -15.48 -23.65 -8.01
N GLU A 389 -16.82 -23.75 -8.05
CA GLU A 389 -17.56 -24.39 -9.14
C GLU A 389 -18.03 -23.38 -10.20
N HIS A 390 -18.28 -22.11 -9.84
CA HIS A 390 -18.77 -21.09 -10.78
C HIS A 390 -18.71 -19.65 -10.22
N VAL A 391 -18.26 -18.70 -11.05
CA VAL A 391 -18.39 -17.24 -10.86
C VAL A 391 -18.66 -16.59 -12.22
N ASP A 392 -19.64 -15.69 -12.29
CA ASP A 392 -20.03 -15.04 -13.54
C ASP A 392 -19.14 -13.83 -13.87
N HIS A 393 -18.90 -12.97 -12.86
CA HIS A 393 -18.19 -11.71 -13.03
C HIS A 393 -17.17 -11.48 -11.91
N VAL A 394 -16.03 -10.91 -12.28
CA VAL A 394 -15.00 -10.41 -11.36
C VAL A 394 -14.85 -8.90 -11.57
N ILE A 395 -14.90 -8.12 -10.50
CA ILE A 395 -14.70 -6.68 -10.49
C ILE A 395 -13.36 -6.37 -9.82
N MET A 396 -12.51 -5.62 -10.51
CA MET A 396 -11.21 -5.19 -9.99
C MET A 396 -11.11 -3.65 -10.03
N ASN A 397 -11.75 -3.00 -9.06
CA ASN A 397 -11.86 -1.53 -8.98
C ASN A 397 -10.69 -0.86 -8.23
N LEU A 398 -9.45 -1.17 -8.62
CA LEU A 398 -8.24 -0.53 -8.11
C LEU A 398 -7.36 0.01 -9.27
N PRO A 399 -7.73 1.14 -9.91
CA PRO A 399 -7.23 1.49 -11.23
C PRO A 399 -5.71 1.74 -11.33
N ALA A 400 -5.05 1.99 -10.21
CA ALA A 400 -3.59 2.20 -10.18
C ALA A 400 -2.80 0.89 -10.30
N SER A 401 -3.36 -0.24 -9.88
CA SER A 401 -2.62 -1.51 -9.76
C SER A 401 -3.43 -2.76 -10.10
N ALA A 402 -4.73 -2.66 -10.44
CA ALA A 402 -5.58 -3.82 -10.68
C ALA A 402 -5.02 -4.79 -11.74
N LEU A 403 -4.37 -4.30 -12.79
CA LEU A 403 -3.73 -5.14 -13.81
C LEU A 403 -2.71 -6.11 -13.21
N GLN A 404 -2.00 -5.70 -12.16
CA GLN A 404 -0.97 -6.51 -11.49
C GLN A 404 -1.57 -7.68 -10.71
N PHE A 405 -2.85 -7.60 -10.31
CA PHE A 405 -3.56 -8.66 -9.59
C PHE A 405 -4.23 -9.69 -10.52
N LEU A 406 -4.10 -9.54 -11.84
CA LEU A 406 -4.58 -10.55 -12.79
C LEU A 406 -3.78 -11.85 -12.69
N ASP A 407 -2.57 -11.80 -12.16
CA ASP A 407 -1.74 -12.95 -11.82
C ASP A 407 -2.43 -13.92 -10.83
N ALA A 408 -3.35 -13.44 -10.00
CA ALA A 408 -4.12 -14.24 -9.06
C ALA A 408 -4.99 -15.33 -9.72
N PHE A 409 -5.28 -15.20 -11.02
CA PHE A 409 -6.06 -16.18 -11.78
C PHE A 409 -5.21 -17.24 -12.48
N ARG A 410 -3.88 -17.22 -12.33
CA ARG A 410 -2.98 -18.19 -12.96
C ARG A 410 -3.16 -19.57 -12.33
N ALA A 411 -3.55 -20.55 -13.16
CA ALA A 411 -3.61 -21.98 -12.79
C ALA A 411 -4.33 -22.28 -11.46
N ILE A 412 -5.43 -21.60 -11.17
CA ILE A 412 -6.14 -21.73 -9.88
C ILE A 412 -7.49 -22.44 -10.00
N ILE A 413 -8.04 -22.46 -11.22
CA ILE A 413 -9.38 -23.00 -11.46
C ILE A 413 -9.25 -24.48 -11.82
N SER A 414 -9.96 -25.34 -11.09
CA SER A 414 -10.01 -26.79 -11.38
C SER A 414 -10.95 -27.05 -12.56
N ARG A 415 -10.41 -27.51 -13.70
CA ARG A 415 -11.20 -27.81 -14.90
C ARG A 415 -12.26 -28.87 -14.64
N LYS A 416 -11.98 -29.80 -13.73
CA LYS A 416 -12.88 -30.91 -13.39
C LYS A 416 -14.18 -30.44 -12.74
N ASN A 417 -14.13 -29.39 -11.93
CA ASN A 417 -15.25 -28.97 -11.09
C ASN A 417 -15.91 -27.66 -11.55
N TRP A 418 -15.22 -26.89 -12.41
CA TRP A 418 -15.78 -25.65 -12.95
C TRP A 418 -16.94 -25.93 -13.90
N ARG A 419 -18.03 -25.17 -13.74
CA ARG A 419 -19.24 -25.28 -14.53
C ARG A 419 -19.43 -24.02 -15.38
N GLY A 420 -19.69 -24.21 -16.66
CA GLY A 420 -19.98 -23.11 -17.58
C GLY A 420 -18.72 -22.32 -18.00
N PRO A 421 -18.89 -21.11 -18.56
CA PRO A 421 -17.78 -20.28 -19.00
C PRO A 421 -16.97 -19.76 -17.80
N LEU A 422 -15.70 -19.45 -18.05
CA LEU A 422 -14.87 -18.74 -17.07
C LEU A 422 -15.42 -17.34 -16.74
N PRO A 423 -15.05 -16.71 -15.62
CA PRO A 423 -15.58 -15.41 -15.24
C PRO A 423 -15.27 -14.30 -16.26
N LEU A 424 -16.18 -13.33 -16.40
CA LEU A 424 -15.93 -12.08 -17.11
C LEU A 424 -15.25 -11.09 -16.14
N VAL A 425 -14.00 -10.74 -16.40
CA VAL A 425 -13.23 -9.81 -15.58
C VAL A 425 -13.49 -8.39 -16.07
N HIS A 426 -13.73 -7.47 -15.13
CA HIS A 426 -13.86 -6.04 -15.32
C HIS A 426 -12.74 -5.34 -14.56
N CYS A 427 -11.61 -5.14 -15.24
CA CYS A 427 -10.39 -4.58 -14.67
C CYS A 427 -10.30 -3.09 -14.93
N TYR A 428 -10.36 -2.27 -13.88
CA TYR A 428 -10.18 -0.83 -14.03
C TYR A 428 -8.70 -0.47 -14.10
N CYS A 429 -8.34 0.49 -14.94
CA CYS A 429 -6.95 0.95 -15.09
C CYS A 429 -6.89 2.43 -15.46
N PHE A 430 -5.74 3.06 -15.23
CA PHE A 430 -5.43 4.37 -15.81
C PHE A 430 -4.68 4.20 -17.13
N ILE A 431 -4.98 5.06 -18.10
CA ILE A 431 -4.24 5.21 -19.36
C ILE A 431 -3.80 6.68 -19.44
N ARG A 432 -2.50 6.89 -19.58
CA ARG A 432 -1.87 8.20 -19.77
C ARG A 432 -1.83 8.56 -21.25
N ALA A 433 -1.65 9.84 -21.57
CA ALA A 433 -1.65 10.33 -22.95
C ALA A 433 -0.59 9.68 -23.86
N ASN A 434 0.48 9.12 -23.29
CA ASN A 434 1.55 8.42 -24.00
C ASN A 434 1.37 6.89 -24.05
N GLU A 435 0.32 6.34 -23.44
CA GLU A 435 0.04 4.90 -23.39
C GLU A 435 -1.10 4.56 -24.36
N THR A 436 -1.05 3.37 -24.97
CA THR A 436 -2.10 2.89 -25.88
C THR A 436 -2.93 1.77 -25.24
N GLN A 437 -4.11 1.48 -25.80
CA GLN A 437 -4.94 0.36 -25.34
C GLN A 437 -4.23 -0.99 -25.54
N GLU A 438 -3.44 -1.12 -26.61
CA GLU A 438 -2.66 -2.32 -26.92
C GLU A 438 -1.58 -2.56 -25.86
N PHE A 439 -0.94 -1.50 -25.35
CA PHE A 439 0.00 -1.61 -24.25
C PHE A 439 -0.69 -2.15 -23.00
N ILE A 440 -1.87 -1.62 -22.63
CA ILE A 440 -2.64 -2.12 -21.48
C ILE A 440 -3.07 -3.58 -21.64
N ILE A 441 -3.48 -3.98 -22.85
CA ILE A 441 -3.78 -5.38 -23.15
C ILE A 441 -2.52 -6.23 -22.96
N SER A 442 -1.37 -5.79 -23.48
CA SER A 442 -0.12 -6.54 -23.36
C SER A 442 0.31 -6.73 -21.90
N GLU A 443 0.09 -5.72 -21.04
CA GLU A 443 0.33 -5.81 -19.60
C GLU A 443 -0.64 -6.79 -18.94
N ALA A 444 -1.93 -6.75 -19.29
CA ALA A 444 -2.93 -7.69 -18.78
C ALA A 444 -2.65 -9.14 -19.20
N GLU A 445 -2.24 -9.36 -20.46
CA GLU A 445 -1.85 -10.67 -20.99
C GLU A 445 -0.59 -11.21 -20.32
N SER A 446 0.39 -10.33 -20.09
CA SER A 446 1.61 -10.64 -19.33
C SER A 446 1.28 -11.05 -17.89
N ALA A 447 0.42 -10.29 -17.21
CA ALA A 447 -0.05 -10.60 -15.86
C ALA A 447 -0.84 -11.91 -15.81
N LEU A 448 -1.62 -12.27 -16.82
CA LEU A 448 -2.31 -13.57 -16.88
C LEU A 448 -1.42 -14.73 -17.35
N ASN A 449 -0.28 -14.44 -17.97
CA ASN A 449 0.48 -15.39 -18.77
C ASN A 449 -0.37 -16.07 -19.87
N ALA A 450 -1.31 -15.33 -20.46
CA ALA A 450 -2.25 -15.85 -21.44
C ALA A 450 -2.79 -14.75 -22.36
N LYS A 451 -3.09 -15.11 -23.62
CA LYS A 451 -3.70 -14.17 -24.58
C LYS A 451 -5.16 -13.90 -24.26
N ILE A 452 -5.53 -12.63 -24.28
CA ILE A 452 -6.90 -12.16 -24.05
C ILE A 452 -7.62 -12.13 -25.39
N LYS A 453 -8.76 -12.82 -25.46
CA LYS A 453 -9.63 -12.79 -26.63
C LYS A 453 -10.70 -11.70 -26.47
N ASP A 454 -10.88 -10.92 -27.53
CA ASP A 454 -11.92 -9.88 -27.65
C ASP A 454 -11.96 -8.88 -26.47
N PRO A 455 -10.84 -8.20 -26.14
CA PRO A 455 -10.82 -7.22 -25.05
C PRO A 455 -11.73 -6.02 -25.36
N MET A 456 -12.54 -5.63 -24.38
CA MET A 456 -13.45 -4.48 -24.48
C MET A 456 -12.98 -3.34 -23.59
N PHE A 457 -12.68 -2.19 -24.19
CA PHE A 457 -12.38 -0.96 -23.45
C PHE A 457 -13.61 -0.07 -23.30
N HIS A 458 -13.87 0.36 -22.06
CA HIS A 458 -14.82 1.41 -21.77
C HIS A 458 -14.12 2.59 -21.09
N LYS A 459 -14.14 3.78 -21.71
CA LYS A 459 -13.63 5.01 -21.08
C LYS A 459 -14.60 5.45 -19.99
N VAL A 460 -14.14 5.43 -18.74
CA VAL A 460 -14.96 5.81 -17.56
C VAL A 460 -15.02 7.32 -17.44
N ARG A 461 -13.86 7.98 -17.34
CA ARG A 461 -13.74 9.46 -17.26
C ARG A 461 -12.29 9.91 -17.41
N ASP A 462 -12.11 11.20 -17.67
CA ASP A 462 -10.81 11.85 -17.49
C ASP A 462 -10.55 12.10 -16.00
N VAL A 463 -9.34 11.79 -15.53
CA VAL A 463 -8.95 11.91 -14.12
C VAL A 463 -7.93 13.04 -13.89
N ALA A 464 -7.15 13.37 -14.92
CA ALA A 464 -6.26 14.54 -15.01
C ALA A 464 -6.09 14.89 -16.51
N PRO A 465 -5.56 16.07 -16.89
CA PRO A 465 -5.43 16.49 -18.30
C PRO A 465 -4.80 15.43 -19.22
N ASN A 466 -3.82 14.67 -18.72
CA ASN A 466 -3.11 13.64 -19.48
C ASN A 466 -3.34 12.21 -18.95
N LYS A 467 -4.44 11.97 -18.23
CA LYS A 467 -4.74 10.67 -17.63
C LYS A 467 -6.24 10.41 -17.62
N ALA A 468 -6.65 9.28 -18.19
CA ALA A 468 -8.03 8.82 -18.20
C ALA A 468 -8.17 7.47 -17.49
N MET A 469 -9.33 7.22 -16.92
CA MET A 469 -9.70 5.95 -16.32
C MET A 469 -10.50 5.12 -17.33
N PHE A 470 -10.13 3.85 -17.47
CA PHE A 470 -10.78 2.88 -18.33
C PHE A 470 -11.19 1.63 -17.53
N CYS A 471 -12.17 0.91 -18.05
CA CYS A 471 -12.51 -0.46 -17.65
C CYS A 471 -12.19 -1.38 -18.83
N LEU A 472 -11.18 -2.23 -18.67
CA LEU A 472 -10.86 -3.32 -19.57
C LEU A 472 -11.68 -4.55 -19.15
N SER A 473 -12.61 -4.97 -20.01
CA SER A 473 -13.45 -6.14 -19.78
C SER A 473 -13.09 -7.28 -20.73
N PHE A 474 -12.90 -8.49 -20.21
CA PHE A 474 -12.60 -9.67 -21.01
C PHE A 474 -12.96 -10.96 -20.27
N ARG A 475 -13.12 -12.05 -21.03
CA ARG A 475 -13.35 -13.40 -20.48
C ARG A 475 -12.02 -14.00 -20.06
N LEU A 476 -11.92 -14.55 -18.85
CA LEU A 476 -10.68 -15.22 -18.42
C LEU A 476 -10.28 -16.32 -19.43
N PRO A 477 -9.00 -16.37 -19.86
CA PRO A 477 -8.54 -17.38 -20.81
C PRO A 477 -8.57 -18.80 -20.23
N GLU A 478 -8.77 -19.79 -21.09
CA GLU A 478 -8.71 -21.23 -20.72
C GLU A 478 -7.36 -21.68 -20.13
N ALA A 479 -6.30 -20.92 -20.35
CA ALA A 479 -4.99 -21.16 -19.73
C ALA A 479 -4.98 -20.93 -18.20
N CYS A 480 -6.03 -20.35 -17.63
CA CYS A 480 -6.21 -20.19 -16.18
C CYS A 480 -6.62 -21.48 -15.45
N PHE A 481 -6.93 -22.56 -16.19
CA PHE A 481 -7.17 -23.88 -15.61
C PHE A 481 -5.86 -24.55 -15.17
N ILE A 482 -5.92 -25.35 -14.10
CA ILE A 482 -4.82 -26.24 -13.69
C ILE A 482 -4.58 -27.29 -14.79
N GLU A 483 -3.34 -27.43 -15.27
CA GLU A 483 -2.96 -28.50 -16.19
C GLU A 483 -2.86 -29.85 -15.46
N ASP A 484 -3.49 -30.89 -16.00
CA ASP A 484 -3.42 -32.25 -15.45
C ASP A 484 -2.00 -32.81 -15.61
N VAL A 485 -1.24 -32.88 -14.51
CA VAL A 485 0.00 -33.66 -14.48
C VAL A 485 -0.38 -35.14 -14.65
N ALA A 486 -0.03 -35.71 -15.80
CA ALA A 486 -0.23 -37.13 -16.08
C ALA A 486 0.54 -37.97 -15.06
N ASN A 487 -0.20 -38.64 -14.17
CA ASN A 487 0.29 -39.64 -13.23
C ASN A 487 1.08 -40.74 -13.95
N SER A 488 2.39 -40.73 -13.82
CA SER A 488 3.23 -41.90 -14.08
C SER A 488 3.01 -42.92 -12.95
N THR A 489 2.22 -43.95 -13.26
CA THR A 489 1.92 -45.09 -12.39
C THR A 489 3.17 -45.92 -12.09
N CYS A 490 3.51 -46.02 -10.81
CA CYS A 490 4.44 -47.02 -10.27
C CYS A 490 3.72 -48.37 -10.14
N HIS A 491 4.23 -49.39 -10.84
CA HIS A 491 3.85 -50.79 -10.59
C HIS A 491 4.90 -51.44 -9.68
N ASN A 492 4.45 -51.91 -8.51
CA ASN A 492 5.19 -52.85 -7.68
C ASN A 492 5.09 -54.28 -8.28
N THR A 493 6.21 -54.98 -8.43
CA THR A 493 6.55 -56.19 -7.65
C THR A 493 7.77 -56.94 -8.22
N GLY A 494 8.74 -57.23 -7.34
CA GLY A 494 9.46 -58.51 -7.34
C GLY A 494 10.86 -58.58 -7.96
N ARG A 495 11.92 -58.40 -7.14
CA ARG A 495 12.82 -59.52 -6.78
C ARG A 495 13.84 -59.09 -5.72
N GLN A 496 13.72 -59.72 -4.56
CA GLN A 496 14.82 -59.88 -3.61
C GLN A 496 16.00 -60.54 -4.34
N PHE A 497 17.20 -59.95 -4.26
CA PHE A 497 18.54 -60.58 -4.34
C PHE A 497 19.70 -59.57 -4.55
N TYR A 498 19.49 -58.26 -4.33
CA TYR A 498 20.54 -57.22 -4.50
C TYR A 498 20.86 -56.39 -3.23
N ASN A 499 20.46 -56.84 -2.04
CA ASN A 499 20.54 -56.02 -0.82
C ASN A 499 21.87 -56.07 -0.04
N HIS A 500 22.83 -56.93 -0.39
CA HIS A 500 24.12 -56.99 0.33
C HIS A 500 25.26 -56.25 -0.37
N LEU A 501 25.16 -55.98 -1.68
CA LEU A 501 26.16 -55.19 -2.42
C LEU A 501 25.88 -53.68 -2.38
N LEU A 502 24.60 -53.27 -2.31
CA LEU A 502 24.21 -51.87 -2.21
C LEU A 502 24.51 -51.27 -0.83
N ALA A 503 24.42 -52.08 0.24
CA ALA A 503 24.71 -51.66 1.61
C ALA A 503 26.20 -51.33 1.82
N LEU A 504 27.11 -52.05 1.14
CA LEU A 504 28.54 -51.77 1.17
C LEU A 504 28.93 -50.55 0.32
N PHE A 505 28.20 -50.29 -0.77
CA PHE A 505 28.37 -49.08 -1.58
C PHE A 505 27.84 -47.82 -0.87
N LEU A 506 26.74 -47.94 -0.13
CA LEU A 506 26.19 -46.86 0.70
C LEU A 506 27.04 -46.57 1.94
N LEU A 507 27.72 -47.58 2.52
CA LEU A 507 28.67 -47.36 3.62
C LEU A 507 29.94 -46.61 3.16
N ALA A 508 30.36 -46.77 1.90
CA ALA A 508 31.51 -46.05 1.33
C ALA A 508 31.18 -44.58 0.98
N ILE A 509 29.91 -44.25 0.77
CA ILE A 509 29.45 -42.86 0.54
C ILE A 509 29.23 -42.12 1.88
N MET A 510 28.98 -42.84 2.98
CA MET A 510 28.91 -42.26 4.34
C MET A 510 30.26 -41.72 4.87
N THR A 511 31.38 -41.98 4.19
CA THR A 511 32.69 -41.37 4.51
C THR A 511 33.01 -40.11 3.70
N LEU A 512 32.03 -39.60 2.92
CA LEU A 512 32.09 -38.30 2.26
C LEU A 512 30.86 -37.50 2.64
N VAL A 513 30.69 -37.21 3.94
CA VAL A 513 29.84 -36.09 4.36
C VAL A 513 30.59 -34.82 3.97
N PRO A 514 30.08 -33.97 3.06
CA PRO A 514 30.62 -32.63 2.92
C PRO A 514 30.48 -31.97 4.30
N ASN A 515 31.57 -31.46 4.86
CA ASN A 515 31.52 -30.63 6.05
C ASN A 515 30.35 -29.65 5.89
N GLY A 516 29.38 -29.68 6.80
CA GLY A 516 28.14 -28.91 6.68
C GLY A 516 28.45 -27.46 6.30
N ASN A 517 27.81 -26.94 5.26
CA ASN A 517 28.10 -25.60 4.76
C ASN A 517 27.82 -24.57 5.85
N CYS A 518 28.89 -24.00 6.40
CA CYS A 518 28.84 -23.04 7.52
C CYS A 518 28.65 -21.59 7.05
N ILE A 519 28.62 -21.35 5.74
CA ILE A 519 28.49 -20.02 5.14
C ILE A 519 27.08 -19.83 4.59
N GLY A 520 26.40 -18.81 5.07
CA GLY A 520 25.19 -18.23 4.48
C GLY A 520 25.43 -16.80 4.01
N VAL A 521 24.38 -16.21 3.44
CA VAL A 521 24.38 -14.80 3.01
C VAL A 521 23.11 -14.10 3.48
N ASN A 522 23.21 -12.80 3.74
CA ASN A 522 22.06 -11.94 3.98
C ASN A 522 21.56 -11.36 2.67
N TRP A 523 20.27 -11.51 2.36
CA TRP A 523 19.66 -10.85 1.21
C TRP A 523 18.72 -9.76 1.70
N GLY A 524 19.21 -8.52 1.66
CA GLY A 524 18.41 -7.32 1.90
C GLY A 524 17.76 -6.80 0.63
N THR A 525 16.65 -6.09 0.81
CA THR A 525 15.71 -5.67 -0.25
C THR A 525 15.63 -4.16 -0.37
N MET A 526 16.44 -3.38 0.37
CA MET A 526 16.40 -1.91 0.34
C MET A 526 17.10 -1.34 -0.90
N SER A 527 16.58 -1.63 -2.09
CA SER A 527 17.02 -1.08 -3.37
C SER A 527 15.86 -0.41 -4.11
N THR A 528 16.14 0.73 -4.74
CA THR A 528 15.20 1.46 -5.60
C THR A 528 14.80 0.65 -6.83
N HIS A 529 15.68 -0.23 -7.30
CA HIS A 529 15.42 -1.14 -8.41
C HIS A 529 15.93 -2.53 -8.05
N GLN A 530 15.03 -3.49 -7.90
CA GLN A 530 15.37 -4.84 -7.47
C GLN A 530 15.56 -5.79 -8.65
N LEU A 531 16.51 -6.72 -8.52
CA LEU A 531 16.65 -7.84 -9.43
C LEU A 531 15.49 -8.83 -9.25
N PRO A 532 15.00 -9.47 -10.32
CA PRO A 532 13.94 -10.46 -10.21
C PRO A 532 14.34 -11.61 -9.26
N PRO A 533 13.52 -11.93 -8.23
CA PRO A 533 13.90 -12.92 -7.21
C PRO A 533 14.32 -14.28 -7.76
N GLY A 534 13.63 -14.80 -8.79
CA GLY A 534 14.00 -16.07 -9.43
C GLY A 534 15.41 -16.08 -10.04
N LYS A 535 15.89 -14.94 -10.54
CA LYS A 535 17.26 -14.81 -11.05
C LYS A 535 18.29 -14.78 -9.92
N VAL A 536 17.97 -14.09 -8.82
CA VAL A 536 18.84 -14.07 -7.63
C VAL A 536 18.92 -15.45 -7.00
N VAL A 537 17.80 -16.19 -6.90
CA VAL A 537 17.81 -17.58 -6.41
C VAL A 537 18.60 -18.51 -7.33
N LYS A 538 18.53 -18.33 -8.66
CA LYS A 538 19.43 -19.04 -9.58
C LYS A 538 20.90 -18.72 -9.27
N MET A 539 21.24 -17.44 -9.14
CA MET A 539 22.61 -17.01 -8.80
C MET A 539 23.09 -17.61 -7.46
N LEU A 540 22.24 -17.66 -6.44
CA LEU A 540 22.57 -18.29 -5.16
C LEU A 540 22.95 -19.76 -5.34
N ARG A 541 22.16 -20.53 -6.12
CA ARG A 541 22.45 -21.94 -6.41
C ARG A 541 23.71 -22.12 -7.25
N ASP A 542 23.91 -21.28 -8.27
CA ASP A 542 25.10 -21.34 -9.14
C ASP A 542 26.40 -21.08 -8.36
N ASN A 543 26.31 -20.28 -7.29
CA ASN A 543 27.41 -20.00 -6.35
C ASN A 543 27.50 -21.01 -5.19
N GLY A 544 26.62 -22.01 -5.10
CA GLY A 544 26.62 -23.01 -4.03
C GLY A 544 26.26 -22.44 -2.66
N VAL A 545 25.38 -21.43 -2.61
CA VAL A 545 24.86 -20.90 -1.35
C VAL A 545 23.70 -21.77 -0.87
N HIS A 546 23.82 -22.31 0.35
CA HIS A 546 22.79 -23.19 0.94
C HIS A 546 22.10 -22.59 2.16
N LYS A 547 22.50 -21.40 2.61
CA LYS A 547 21.91 -20.70 3.76
C LYS A 547 21.65 -19.25 3.42
N LEU A 548 20.44 -18.80 3.71
CA LEU A 548 19.96 -17.47 3.37
C LEU A 548 19.24 -16.85 4.56
N LYS A 549 19.62 -15.62 4.94
CA LYS A 549 18.87 -14.83 5.92
C LYS A 549 18.16 -13.68 5.21
N LEU A 550 16.85 -13.59 5.43
CA LEU A 550 15.99 -12.50 5.00
C LEU A 550 15.64 -11.63 6.20
N PHE A 551 15.69 -10.30 6.05
CA PHE A 551 15.36 -9.36 7.13
C PHE A 551 13.85 -9.27 7.41
N GLU A 552 13.04 -9.60 6.40
CA GLU A 552 11.59 -9.62 6.49
C GLU A 552 11.01 -10.69 5.54
N TYR A 553 9.74 -11.02 5.73
CA TYR A 553 9.01 -11.86 4.81
C TYR A 553 8.75 -11.11 3.48
N ASN A 554 9.08 -11.75 2.36
CA ASN A 554 8.74 -11.26 1.02
C ASN A 554 8.20 -12.42 0.16
N GLU A 555 6.95 -12.32 -0.27
CA GLU A 555 6.26 -13.40 -0.99
C GLU A 555 6.92 -13.80 -2.31
N GLU A 556 7.45 -12.84 -3.08
CA GLU A 556 8.11 -13.14 -4.36
C GLU A 556 9.43 -13.90 -4.16
N ILE A 557 10.19 -13.53 -3.13
CA ILE A 557 11.42 -14.23 -2.74
C ILE A 557 11.10 -15.62 -2.21
N MET A 558 10.11 -15.76 -1.33
CA MET A 558 9.69 -17.05 -0.79
C MET A 558 9.20 -17.98 -1.90
N THR A 559 8.41 -17.46 -2.85
CA THR A 559 7.96 -18.21 -4.03
C THR A 559 9.14 -18.66 -4.89
N ALA A 560 10.13 -17.79 -5.11
CA ALA A 560 11.34 -18.14 -5.86
C ALA A 560 12.20 -19.21 -5.18
N LEU A 561 12.15 -19.31 -3.85
CA LEU A 561 12.89 -20.29 -3.04
C LEU A 561 12.19 -21.65 -2.94
N MET A 562 10.91 -21.75 -3.33
CA MET A 562 10.17 -23.02 -3.29
C MET A 562 10.87 -24.11 -4.11
N GLY A 563 10.94 -25.31 -3.53
CA GLY A 563 11.58 -26.47 -4.15
C GLY A 563 13.10 -26.43 -4.18
N THR A 564 13.73 -25.40 -3.62
CA THR A 564 15.18 -25.36 -3.39
C THR A 564 15.56 -26.00 -2.06
N ASP A 565 16.83 -26.37 -1.92
CA ASP A 565 17.41 -26.92 -0.68
C ASP A 565 17.96 -25.82 0.26
N ILE A 566 17.89 -24.55 -0.14
CA ILE A 566 18.44 -23.41 0.61
C ILE A 566 17.70 -23.26 1.94
N GLU A 567 18.43 -23.38 3.04
CA GLU A 567 17.93 -23.11 4.40
C GLU A 567 17.69 -21.61 4.59
N VAL A 568 16.49 -21.26 5.08
CA VAL A 568 16.07 -19.86 5.24
C VAL A 568 15.91 -19.48 6.71
N MET A 569 16.56 -18.40 7.13
CA MET A 569 16.22 -17.64 8.34
C MET A 569 15.35 -16.45 7.93
N VAL A 570 14.08 -16.43 8.33
CA VAL A 570 13.13 -15.36 7.98
C VAL A 570 12.95 -14.38 9.14
N GLY A 571 13.14 -13.10 8.87
CA GLY A 571 13.05 -12.03 9.86
C GLY A 571 11.64 -11.51 10.11
N ILE A 572 11.40 -11.07 11.35
CA ILE A 572 10.27 -10.23 11.76
C ILE A 572 10.85 -8.84 12.06
N PRO A 573 10.41 -7.77 11.38
CA PRO A 573 10.95 -6.44 11.60
C PRO A 573 10.62 -5.90 13.01
N ASN A 574 11.47 -5.01 13.53
CA ASN A 574 11.33 -4.43 14.88
C ASN A 574 9.97 -3.74 15.10
N SER A 575 9.39 -3.14 14.05
CA SER A 575 8.07 -2.49 14.09
C SER A 575 6.93 -3.44 14.48
N MET A 576 7.08 -4.75 14.26
CA MET A 576 6.07 -5.76 14.57
C MET A 576 6.20 -6.31 15.99
N LEU A 577 7.32 -6.09 16.69
CA LEU A 577 7.56 -6.66 18.03
C LEU A 577 6.46 -6.27 19.02
N LYS A 578 5.96 -5.04 18.97
CA LYS A 578 4.87 -4.58 19.84
C LYS A 578 3.56 -5.35 19.59
N VAL A 579 3.20 -5.57 18.33
CA VAL A 579 1.97 -6.32 18.00
C VAL A 579 2.14 -7.80 18.37
N MET A 580 3.28 -8.40 18.04
CA MET A 580 3.55 -9.82 18.31
C MET A 580 3.70 -10.13 19.81
N SER A 581 4.10 -9.16 20.63
CA SER A 581 4.17 -9.32 22.08
C SER A 581 2.80 -9.25 22.75
N VAL A 582 1.93 -8.36 22.28
CA VAL A 582 0.63 -8.08 22.91
C VAL A 582 -0.46 -9.05 22.44
N ASP A 583 -0.47 -9.43 21.16
CA ASP A 583 -1.51 -10.26 20.56
C ASP A 583 -0.96 -11.62 20.09
N PRO A 584 -1.15 -12.69 20.89
CA PRO A 584 -0.87 -14.06 20.48
C PRO A 584 -1.51 -14.50 19.15
N GLY A 585 -2.71 -13.99 18.84
CA GLY A 585 -3.42 -14.32 17.60
C GLY A 585 -2.75 -13.70 16.38
N ALA A 586 -2.19 -12.50 16.52
CA ALA A 586 -1.36 -11.87 15.49
C ALA A 586 -0.07 -12.66 15.25
N ALA A 587 0.59 -13.11 16.32
CA ALA A 587 1.78 -13.98 16.22
C ALA A 587 1.47 -15.30 15.51
N ALA A 588 0.37 -15.97 15.90
CA ALA A 588 -0.09 -17.20 15.26
C ALA A 588 -0.44 -17.00 13.78
N SER A 589 -1.12 -15.90 13.45
CA SER A 589 -1.47 -15.56 12.06
C SER A 589 -0.23 -15.30 11.22
N TRP A 590 0.77 -14.61 11.77
CA TRP A 590 2.03 -14.36 11.07
C TRP A 590 2.77 -15.66 10.79
N VAL A 591 2.93 -16.52 11.80
CA VAL A 591 3.57 -17.84 11.67
C VAL A 591 2.84 -18.71 10.64
N TYR A 592 1.50 -18.74 10.68
CA TYR A 592 0.69 -19.50 9.74
C TYR A 592 0.93 -19.05 8.29
N ASN A 593 0.84 -17.75 8.04
CA ASN A 593 0.92 -17.20 6.69
C ASN A 593 2.33 -17.22 6.11
N ASN A 594 3.36 -17.04 6.93
CA ASN A 594 4.71 -16.72 6.46
C ASN A 594 5.72 -17.86 6.71
N VAL A 595 5.37 -18.83 7.55
CA VAL A 595 6.25 -19.94 7.91
C VAL A 595 5.58 -21.28 7.60
N THR A 596 4.52 -21.65 8.32
CA THR A 596 3.98 -23.01 8.24
C THR A 596 3.21 -23.27 6.95
N GLY A 597 2.70 -22.21 6.31
CA GLY A 597 2.15 -22.27 4.94
C GLY A 597 3.14 -22.79 3.89
N TYR A 598 4.45 -22.78 4.17
CA TYR A 598 5.50 -23.33 3.29
C TYR A 598 6.00 -24.72 3.73
N CYS A 599 5.48 -25.31 4.82
CA CYS A 599 5.87 -26.66 5.25
C CYS A 599 5.09 -27.74 4.50
N TYR A 600 5.46 -27.98 3.26
CA TYR A 600 5.02 -29.13 2.47
C TYR A 600 6.13 -29.56 1.52
N ASP A 601 6.02 -30.76 0.95
CA ASP A 601 7.02 -31.27 0.00
C ASP A 601 7.11 -30.36 -1.22
N GLY A 602 8.28 -29.75 -1.46
CA GLY A 602 8.48 -28.74 -2.50
C GLY A 602 8.22 -27.29 -2.05
N GLY A 603 7.92 -27.05 -0.78
CA GLY A 603 7.85 -25.72 -0.17
C GLY A 603 9.23 -25.10 0.07
N VAL A 604 9.32 -24.19 1.07
CA VAL A 604 10.57 -23.49 1.42
C VAL A 604 11.19 -24.12 2.66
N ASN A 605 12.51 -24.37 2.63
CA ASN A 605 13.26 -24.94 3.74
C ASN A 605 13.56 -23.88 4.82
N ILE A 606 12.53 -23.42 5.54
CA ILE A 606 12.70 -22.46 6.63
C ILE A 606 13.31 -23.19 7.84
N LYS A 607 14.37 -22.62 8.43
CA LYS A 607 15.04 -23.18 9.61
C LYS A 607 14.78 -22.37 10.87
N TYR A 608 14.87 -21.05 10.73
CA TYR A 608 14.83 -20.11 11.84
C TYR A 608 13.85 -18.97 11.57
N VAL A 609 13.21 -18.49 12.63
CA VAL A 609 12.46 -17.22 12.63
C VAL A 609 13.23 -16.23 13.49
N ALA A 610 13.79 -15.19 12.86
CA ALA A 610 14.53 -14.13 13.55
C ALA A 610 13.54 -13.06 14.03
N VAL A 611 13.30 -13.00 15.34
CA VAL A 611 12.31 -12.09 15.95
C VAL A 611 12.97 -10.76 16.29
N GLY A 612 12.83 -9.78 15.40
CA GLY A 612 13.55 -8.51 15.46
C GLY A 612 14.90 -8.56 14.74
N ASN A 613 15.52 -7.39 14.59
CA ASN A 613 16.91 -7.24 14.17
C ASN A 613 17.59 -6.18 15.05
N GLU A 614 18.53 -6.60 15.86
CA GLU A 614 19.24 -5.76 16.84
C GLU A 614 18.32 -4.94 17.76
N PRO A 615 17.27 -5.54 18.36
CA PRO A 615 16.27 -4.78 19.11
C PRO A 615 16.84 -4.03 20.32
N PHE A 616 18.03 -4.41 20.79
CA PHE A 616 18.70 -3.86 21.99
C PHE A 616 19.83 -2.89 21.64
N LEU A 617 19.96 -2.52 20.36
CA LEU A 617 20.94 -1.53 19.90
C LEU A 617 20.78 -0.23 20.70
N GLN A 618 21.89 0.34 21.18
CA GLN A 618 21.85 1.52 22.05
C GLN A 618 21.12 2.71 21.43
N THR A 619 21.20 2.88 20.11
CA THR A 619 20.56 3.97 19.36
C THR A 619 19.03 3.93 19.43
N TYR A 620 18.42 2.77 19.70
CA TYR A 620 16.98 2.66 19.92
C TYR A 620 16.54 3.11 21.32
N ASN A 621 17.47 3.46 22.22
CA ASN A 621 17.19 4.00 23.55
C ASN A 621 16.13 3.18 24.32
N GLY A 622 16.23 1.84 24.23
CA GLY A 622 15.36 0.91 24.94
C GLY A 622 13.96 0.71 24.34
N THR A 623 13.65 1.24 23.15
CA THR A 623 12.31 1.20 22.52
C THR A 623 11.70 -0.20 22.44
N TYR A 624 12.52 -1.23 22.19
CA TYR A 624 12.04 -2.60 21.94
C TYR A 624 12.24 -3.58 23.11
N LEU A 625 12.84 -3.15 24.23
CA LEU A 625 13.20 -4.04 25.34
C LEU A 625 11.99 -4.81 25.86
N GLN A 626 10.92 -4.10 26.23
CA GLN A 626 9.73 -4.71 26.85
C GLN A 626 8.92 -5.61 25.90
N TYR A 627 9.15 -5.54 24.59
CA TYR A 627 8.38 -6.29 23.59
C TYR A 627 9.12 -7.54 23.08
N THR A 628 10.45 -7.56 23.15
CA THR A 628 11.25 -8.59 22.48
C THR A 628 10.99 -9.99 23.04
N LEU A 629 11.18 -10.20 24.34
CA LEU A 629 10.98 -11.52 24.96
C LEU A 629 9.52 -12.04 24.83
N PRO A 630 8.47 -11.25 25.09
CA PRO A 630 7.10 -11.71 24.88
C PRO A 630 6.79 -12.04 23.41
N ALA A 631 7.31 -11.28 22.44
CA ALA A 631 7.15 -11.59 21.03
C ALA A 631 7.81 -12.92 20.67
N VAL A 632 9.05 -13.16 21.12
CA VAL A 632 9.77 -14.44 20.94
C VAL A 632 8.94 -15.60 21.50
N LYS A 633 8.43 -15.46 22.73
CA LYS A 633 7.57 -16.46 23.38
C LYS A 633 6.30 -16.77 22.57
N ASN A 634 5.60 -15.73 22.08
CA ASN A 634 4.37 -15.91 21.31
C ASN A 634 4.63 -16.56 19.95
N ILE A 635 5.72 -16.19 19.27
CA ILE A 635 6.10 -16.79 17.99
C ILE A 635 6.52 -18.25 18.17
N GLN A 636 7.37 -18.57 19.16
CA GLN A 636 7.78 -19.95 19.42
C GLN A 636 6.57 -20.82 19.78
N ARG A 637 5.66 -20.33 20.63
CA ARG A 637 4.42 -21.04 20.94
C ARG A 637 3.59 -21.32 19.68
N ALA A 638 3.44 -20.33 18.79
CA ALA A 638 2.71 -20.52 17.54
C ALA A 638 3.38 -21.55 16.60
N LEU A 639 4.72 -21.62 16.60
CA LEU A 639 5.45 -22.66 15.87
C LEU A 639 5.19 -24.04 16.48
N ASP A 640 5.23 -24.16 17.81
CA ASP A 640 4.99 -25.43 18.51
C ASP A 640 3.54 -25.94 18.31
N GLU A 641 2.56 -25.04 18.41
CA GLU A 641 1.12 -25.35 18.26
C GLU A 641 0.73 -25.75 16.83
N SER A 642 1.54 -25.39 15.84
CA SER A 642 1.26 -25.72 14.44
C SER A 642 1.30 -27.24 14.16
N GLY A 643 1.88 -28.04 15.06
CA GLY A 643 1.87 -29.51 14.99
C GLY A 643 2.65 -30.09 13.81
N VAL A 644 3.44 -29.27 13.13
CA VAL A 644 4.07 -29.63 11.87
C VAL A 644 5.37 -30.40 12.10
N LYS A 645 5.69 -31.37 11.24
CA LYS A 645 6.96 -32.13 11.24
C LYS A 645 8.20 -31.23 11.09
N CYS A 646 8.05 -30.02 10.58
CA CYS A 646 9.12 -29.05 10.43
C CYS A 646 9.52 -28.49 11.82
N ARG A 647 10.72 -28.84 12.32
CA ARG A 647 11.25 -28.28 13.58
C ARG A 647 11.80 -26.87 13.34
N TYR A 648 10.95 -25.86 13.49
CA TYR A 648 11.34 -24.45 13.41
C TYR A 648 11.76 -23.92 14.78
N LYS A 649 12.77 -23.04 14.80
CA LYS A 649 13.29 -22.44 16.02
C LYS A 649 13.26 -20.91 15.92
N THR A 650 12.82 -20.22 16.96
CA THR A 650 12.97 -18.76 17.03
C THR A 650 14.37 -18.36 17.49
N THR A 651 14.92 -17.28 16.95
CA THR A 651 16.13 -16.63 17.45
C THR A 651 15.92 -15.12 17.53
N VAL A 652 16.84 -14.40 18.19
CA VAL A 652 16.91 -12.94 18.17
C VAL A 652 18.31 -12.55 17.69
N PRO A 653 18.45 -11.92 16.52
CA PRO A 653 19.71 -11.32 16.08
C PRO A 653 20.04 -10.11 16.94
N PHE A 654 21.05 -10.22 17.79
CA PHE A 654 21.56 -9.10 18.59
C PHE A 654 22.78 -8.45 17.94
N ASN A 655 22.94 -7.14 18.12
CA ASN A 655 24.22 -6.49 17.80
C ASN A 655 25.28 -6.88 18.83
N ALA A 656 26.56 -6.89 18.44
CA ALA A 656 27.67 -7.11 19.37
C ALA A 656 27.79 -6.04 20.49
N ASP A 657 27.05 -4.92 20.42
CA ASP A 657 27.03 -3.87 21.45
C ASP A 657 26.39 -4.30 22.79
N ILE A 658 25.70 -5.45 22.83
CA ILE A 658 24.99 -5.93 24.02
C ILE A 658 25.92 -6.56 25.07
N TYR A 659 27.19 -6.76 24.72
CA TYR A 659 28.23 -7.27 25.61
C TYR A 659 29.51 -6.45 25.44
N ASP A 660 30.27 -6.32 26.51
CA ASP A 660 31.53 -5.62 26.50
C ASP A 660 32.53 -6.24 27.48
N SER A 661 33.80 -5.88 27.28
CA SER A 661 34.84 -6.08 28.29
C SER A 661 35.04 -4.74 29.00
N PRO A 662 35.21 -4.73 30.35
CA PRO A 662 35.45 -3.50 31.09
C PRO A 662 36.69 -2.74 30.55
N GLU A 663 36.63 -1.41 30.49
CA GLU A 663 37.76 -0.59 30.02
C GLU A 663 39.05 -0.81 30.83
N SER A 664 38.92 -1.15 32.11
CA SER A 664 40.05 -1.46 32.99
C SER A 664 40.74 -2.79 32.65
N ASN A 665 40.07 -3.69 31.93
CA ASN A 665 40.59 -4.97 31.49
C ASN A 665 39.94 -5.40 30.14
N PRO A 666 40.34 -4.77 29.01
CA PRO A 666 39.68 -4.92 27.72
C PRO A 666 40.11 -6.22 27.01
N VAL A 667 39.81 -7.37 27.64
CA VAL A 667 40.09 -8.71 27.12
C VAL A 667 38.81 -9.55 27.10
N PRO A 668 38.64 -10.48 26.13
CA PRO A 668 37.42 -11.29 26.01
C PRO A 668 37.02 -12.05 27.28
N SER A 669 37.97 -12.61 28.03
CA SER A 669 37.68 -13.36 29.26
C SER A 669 37.05 -12.54 30.40
N ALA A 670 37.15 -11.22 30.33
CA ALA A 670 36.56 -10.30 31.31
C ALA A 670 35.11 -9.91 30.98
N ALA A 671 34.57 -10.40 29.87
CA ALA A 671 33.31 -9.96 29.30
C ALA A 671 32.10 -10.17 30.22
N ASP A 672 31.09 -9.34 30.03
CA ASP A 672 29.75 -9.50 30.58
C ASP A 672 28.71 -8.94 29.59
N PHE A 673 27.44 -9.25 29.82
CA PHE A 673 26.37 -8.51 29.16
C PHE A 673 26.27 -7.10 29.75
N ARG A 674 25.97 -6.15 28.86
CA ARG A 674 25.84 -4.73 29.18
C ARG A 674 24.79 -4.53 30.30
N PRO A 675 25.12 -3.82 31.39
CA PRO A 675 24.33 -3.86 32.63
C PRO A 675 22.83 -3.58 32.49
N GLU A 676 22.45 -2.62 31.65
CA GLU A 676 21.07 -2.17 31.47
C GLU A 676 20.16 -3.16 30.72
N VAL A 677 20.73 -4.09 29.95
CA VAL A 677 19.98 -5.12 29.21
C VAL A 677 20.28 -6.52 29.71
N LYS A 678 21.27 -6.67 30.61
CA LYS A 678 21.80 -7.96 31.08
C LYS A 678 20.71 -8.94 31.53
N ASP A 679 19.86 -8.55 32.47
CA ASP A 679 18.87 -9.46 33.03
C ASP A 679 17.89 -9.96 31.96
N LEU A 680 17.39 -9.06 31.12
CA LEU A 680 16.49 -9.39 30.02
C LEU A 680 17.17 -10.25 28.95
N THR A 681 18.43 -9.97 28.60
CA THR A 681 19.21 -10.81 27.69
C THR A 681 19.39 -12.21 28.25
N ILE A 682 19.67 -12.35 29.55
CA ILE A 682 19.78 -13.65 30.22
C ILE A 682 18.43 -14.39 30.19
N GLU A 683 17.30 -13.71 30.39
CA GLU A 683 15.98 -14.34 30.24
C GLU A 683 15.71 -14.83 28.81
N ILE A 684 16.14 -14.08 27.79
CA ILE A 684 16.05 -14.52 26.38
C ILE A 684 16.98 -15.70 26.13
N VAL A 685 18.23 -15.65 26.59
CA VAL A 685 19.20 -16.76 26.48
C VAL A 685 18.64 -18.03 27.14
N GLN A 686 18.08 -17.91 28.34
CA GLN A 686 17.39 -19.00 29.03
C GLN A 686 16.25 -19.58 28.18
N PHE A 687 15.41 -18.72 27.60
CA PHE A 687 14.31 -19.14 26.76
C PHE A 687 14.79 -19.89 25.51
N LEU A 688 15.78 -19.35 24.80
CA LEU A 688 16.36 -19.97 23.61
C LEU A 688 16.98 -21.33 23.95
N TYR A 689 17.74 -21.41 25.05
CA TYR A 689 18.39 -22.63 25.50
C TYR A 689 17.39 -23.75 25.79
N LEU A 690 16.27 -23.42 26.46
CA LEU A 690 15.20 -24.38 26.77
C LEU A 690 14.48 -24.94 25.53
N HIS A 691 14.51 -24.20 24.41
CA HIS A 691 13.87 -24.60 23.15
C HIS A 691 14.89 -25.12 22.11
N ASP A 692 16.13 -25.42 22.55
CA ASP A 692 17.22 -25.85 21.66
C ASP A 692 17.47 -24.83 20.53
N ALA A 693 17.21 -23.55 20.77
CA ALA A 693 17.37 -22.50 19.78
C ALA A 693 18.72 -21.78 19.90
N PRO A 694 19.35 -21.38 18.79
CA PRO A 694 20.65 -20.73 18.81
C PRO A 694 20.52 -19.26 19.26
N PHE A 695 21.62 -18.73 19.80
CA PHE A 695 21.81 -17.30 19.98
C PHE A 695 22.39 -16.69 18.69
N THR A 696 21.73 -15.68 18.13
CA THR A 696 22.22 -15.01 16.91
C THR A 696 22.86 -13.67 17.24
N VAL A 697 24.07 -13.43 16.73
CA VAL A 697 24.81 -12.17 16.94
C VAL A 697 25.31 -11.59 15.61
N ASN A 698 25.25 -10.28 15.47
CA ASN A 698 25.78 -9.53 14.34
C ASN A 698 27.13 -8.91 14.74
N ILE A 699 28.19 -9.22 14.00
CA ILE A 699 29.57 -8.83 14.33
C ILE A 699 30.18 -8.04 13.17
N TYR A 700 30.61 -6.81 13.45
CA TYR A 700 31.12 -5.91 12.43
C TYR A 700 32.50 -5.32 12.82
N PRO A 701 33.61 -6.03 12.59
CA PRO A 701 34.95 -5.51 12.90
C PRO A 701 35.28 -4.20 12.18
N TYR A 702 34.67 -3.96 11.02
CA TYR A 702 34.77 -2.69 10.28
C TYR A 702 34.34 -1.48 11.13
N LEU A 703 33.28 -1.60 11.96
CA LEU A 703 32.80 -0.47 12.76
C LEU A 703 33.80 -0.02 13.81
N SER A 704 34.68 -0.91 14.29
CA SER A 704 35.78 -0.52 15.20
C SER A 704 36.80 0.39 14.52
N LEU A 705 37.04 0.23 13.22
CA LEU A 705 37.88 1.13 12.42
C LEU A 705 37.19 2.45 12.11
N TYR A 706 35.90 2.40 11.84
CA TYR A 706 35.10 3.59 11.56
C TYR A 706 34.99 4.49 12.80
N GLY A 707 34.75 3.91 13.98
CA GLY A 707 34.60 4.64 15.24
C GLY A 707 35.91 5.06 15.91
N ASN A 708 37.06 4.49 15.53
CA ASN A 708 38.35 4.77 16.15
C ASN A 708 39.51 4.75 15.13
N ASP A 709 40.00 5.94 14.77
CA ASP A 709 41.14 6.14 13.85
C ASP A 709 42.45 5.48 14.32
N TYR A 710 42.59 5.17 15.61
CA TYR A 710 43.77 4.50 16.18
C TYR A 710 43.61 2.98 16.29
N PHE A 711 42.47 2.42 15.86
CA PHE A 711 42.27 0.99 15.87
C PHE A 711 43.33 0.31 14.97
N PRO A 712 44.00 -0.76 15.44
CA PRO A 712 45.04 -1.42 14.66
C PRO A 712 44.44 -2.13 13.44
N ILE A 713 44.48 -1.50 12.28
CA ILE A 713 43.86 -1.99 11.03
C ILE A 713 44.16 -3.45 10.71
N GLU A 714 45.40 -3.89 10.91
CA GLU A 714 45.81 -5.28 10.66
C GLU A 714 45.09 -6.28 11.58
N PHE A 715 44.64 -5.86 12.77
CA PHE A 715 43.84 -6.68 13.68
C PHE A 715 42.40 -6.91 13.19
N ALA A 716 41.91 -6.13 12.22
CA ALA A 716 40.59 -6.38 11.64
C ALA A 716 40.57 -7.59 10.69
N PHE A 717 41.75 -8.06 10.24
CA PHE A 717 41.88 -9.09 9.19
C PHE A 717 42.46 -10.41 9.71
N PHE A 718 42.42 -11.44 8.87
CA PHE A 718 42.74 -12.84 9.22
C PHE A 718 44.12 -13.32 8.74
N ASP A 719 44.95 -12.46 8.16
CA ASP A 719 46.24 -12.85 7.55
C ASP A 719 47.42 -12.96 8.54
N GLY A 720 47.18 -12.65 9.82
CA GLY A 720 48.17 -12.83 10.88
C GLY A 720 49.25 -11.76 10.92
N LEU A 721 49.05 -10.63 10.23
CA LEU A 721 49.95 -9.47 10.28
C LEU A 721 49.76 -8.60 11.54
N SER A 722 48.66 -8.82 12.28
CA SER A 722 48.33 -8.07 13.48
C SER A 722 49.28 -8.34 14.64
N LYS A 723 49.34 -7.39 15.58
CA LYS A 723 49.85 -7.66 16.93
C LYS A 723 48.77 -8.42 17.70
N PRO A 724 49.01 -9.66 18.14
CA PRO A 724 47.97 -10.45 18.79
C PRO A 724 47.58 -9.88 20.16
N LEU A 725 46.29 -9.89 20.48
CA LEU A 725 45.78 -9.64 21.83
C LEU A 725 45.96 -10.92 22.66
N ARG A 726 46.61 -10.80 23.82
CA ARG A 726 46.82 -11.91 24.75
C ARG A 726 45.86 -11.81 25.92
N ASP A 727 45.18 -12.91 26.20
CA ASP A 727 44.18 -13.04 27.26
C ASP A 727 44.41 -14.38 27.98
N GLY A 728 45.26 -14.35 29.02
CA GLY A 728 45.77 -15.56 29.65
C GLY A 728 46.47 -16.48 28.64
N ASN A 729 45.92 -17.68 28.44
CA ASN A 729 46.41 -18.67 27.47
C ASN A 729 45.87 -18.46 26.05
N ASN A 730 44.81 -17.66 25.89
CA ASN A 730 44.22 -17.37 24.60
C ASN A 730 44.97 -16.24 23.89
N VAL A 731 45.17 -16.41 22.60
CA VAL A 731 45.87 -15.46 21.75
C VAL A 731 45.00 -15.16 20.53
N TYR A 732 44.43 -13.97 20.51
CA TYR A 732 43.57 -13.49 19.44
C TYR A 732 44.40 -12.79 18.39
N LYS A 733 44.30 -13.24 17.14
CA LYS A 733 45.02 -12.65 16.00
C LYS A 733 44.15 -11.74 15.16
N ASN A 734 42.86 -11.72 15.39
CA ASN A 734 41.91 -10.89 14.67
C ASN A 734 40.78 -10.46 15.60
N ALA A 735 40.10 -9.38 15.23
CA ALA A 735 39.03 -8.77 15.99
C ALA A 735 37.74 -9.60 15.99
N PHE A 736 37.51 -10.41 14.95
CA PHE A 736 36.35 -11.30 14.87
C PHE A 736 36.39 -12.37 15.97
N ASP A 737 37.50 -13.10 16.10
CA ASP A 737 37.70 -14.12 17.14
C ASP A 737 37.60 -13.49 18.53
N ALA A 738 38.21 -12.32 18.72
CA ALA A 738 38.17 -11.61 20.00
C ALA A 738 36.73 -11.23 20.36
N ASN A 739 35.96 -10.67 19.42
CA ASN A 739 34.57 -10.26 19.67
C ASN A 739 33.65 -11.46 19.90
N LEU A 740 33.79 -12.52 19.09
CA LEU A 740 32.99 -13.74 19.26
C LEU A 740 33.28 -14.39 20.62
N ASP A 741 34.54 -14.47 21.04
CA ASP A 741 34.87 -15.00 22.37
C ASP A 741 34.42 -14.08 23.51
N THR A 742 34.35 -12.76 23.33
CA THR A 742 33.71 -11.85 24.30
C THR A 742 32.26 -12.29 24.55
N LEU A 743 31.49 -12.62 23.51
CA LEU A 743 30.15 -13.21 23.67
C LEU A 743 30.20 -14.57 24.37
N ILE A 744 31.12 -15.47 23.98
CA ILE A 744 31.22 -16.81 24.58
C ILE A 744 31.49 -16.72 26.09
N TYR A 745 32.35 -15.80 26.52
CA TYR A 745 32.62 -15.57 27.94
C TYR A 745 31.43 -14.94 28.65
N ALA A 746 30.73 -13.97 28.04
CA ALA A 746 29.50 -13.41 28.60
C ALA A 746 28.40 -14.47 28.79
N LEU A 747 28.19 -15.35 27.79
CA LEU A 747 27.26 -16.49 27.89
C LEU A 747 27.69 -17.48 28.96
N SER A 748 28.98 -17.81 29.06
CA SER A 748 29.51 -18.70 30.11
C SER A 748 29.28 -18.12 31.51
N LYS A 749 29.49 -16.81 31.68
CA LYS A 749 29.25 -16.09 32.93
C LYS A 749 27.77 -16.03 33.28
N ALA A 750 26.89 -15.96 32.29
CA ALA A 750 25.44 -16.08 32.44
C ALA A 750 24.96 -17.52 32.72
N GLY A 751 25.84 -18.52 32.66
CA GLY A 751 25.53 -19.92 32.95
C GLY A 751 25.20 -20.79 31.72
N PHE A 752 25.46 -20.30 30.50
CA PHE A 752 25.16 -20.99 29.24
C PHE A 752 26.42 -21.23 28.37
N PRO A 753 27.44 -21.94 28.89
CA PRO A 753 28.71 -22.14 28.19
C PRO A 753 28.60 -22.97 26.90
N ASP A 754 27.53 -23.75 26.74
CA ASP A 754 27.29 -24.63 25.59
C ASP A 754 26.24 -24.07 24.60
N MET A 755 25.79 -22.82 24.79
CA MET A 755 24.82 -22.19 23.89
C MET A 755 25.33 -22.17 22.45
N GLU A 756 24.53 -22.68 21.51
CA GLU A 756 24.81 -22.61 20.08
C GLU A 756 24.77 -21.14 19.63
N VAL A 757 25.76 -20.72 18.82
CA VAL A 757 25.88 -19.33 18.34
C VAL A 757 25.92 -19.31 16.82
N ILE A 758 25.09 -18.45 16.23
CA ILE A 758 25.10 -18.12 14.81
C ILE A 758 25.57 -16.67 14.66
N VAL A 759 26.56 -16.42 13.82
CA VAL A 759 26.89 -15.05 13.41
C VAL A 759 25.94 -14.64 12.29
N GLY A 760 24.89 -13.91 12.65
CA GLY A 760 23.75 -13.60 11.78
C GLY A 760 24.02 -12.53 10.73
N GLU A 761 25.05 -11.71 10.92
CA GLU A 761 25.57 -10.73 9.97
C GLU A 761 27.06 -10.51 10.26
N VAL A 762 27.88 -10.54 9.22
CA VAL A 762 29.30 -10.15 9.27
C VAL A 762 29.78 -9.84 7.86
N GLY A 763 30.55 -8.78 7.68
CA GLY A 763 31.04 -8.40 6.37
C GLY A 763 31.96 -7.21 6.39
N TRP A 764 32.15 -6.60 5.22
CA TRP A 764 32.97 -5.39 5.07
C TRP A 764 32.49 -4.57 3.87
N PRO A 765 32.22 -3.26 4.04
CA PRO A 765 31.71 -2.42 2.96
C PRO A 765 32.80 -2.07 1.95
N THR A 766 32.38 -1.75 0.74
CA THR A 766 33.27 -1.62 -0.42
C THR A 766 33.40 -0.19 -0.95
N ASP A 767 32.62 0.74 -0.40
CA ASP A 767 32.65 2.15 -0.73
C ASP A 767 31.98 2.98 0.39
N GLY A 768 31.96 4.31 0.28
CA GLY A 768 31.28 5.23 1.20
C GLY A 768 32.08 5.63 2.44
N ASP A 769 33.33 5.15 2.56
CA ASP A 769 34.30 5.52 3.60
C ASP A 769 35.73 5.14 3.17
N LYS A 770 36.75 5.81 3.72
CA LYS A 770 38.18 5.60 3.39
C LYS A 770 38.67 4.14 3.57
N ASN A 771 38.09 3.40 4.53
CA ASN A 771 38.44 2.00 4.80
C ASN A 771 37.47 1.00 4.15
N ALA A 772 36.36 1.51 3.60
CA ALA A 772 35.39 0.76 2.83
C ALA A 772 35.82 0.74 1.35
N ASN A 773 36.54 -0.30 0.95
CA ASN A 773 37.02 -0.46 -0.42
C ASN A 773 37.08 -1.94 -0.81
N THR A 774 37.00 -2.23 -2.10
CA THR A 774 36.97 -3.60 -2.64
C THR A 774 38.18 -4.44 -2.23
N ARG A 775 39.36 -3.82 -2.03
CA ARG A 775 40.57 -4.51 -1.57
C ARG A 775 40.41 -5.03 -0.13
N ASN A 776 39.98 -4.16 0.78
CA ASN A 776 39.74 -4.53 2.18
C ASN A 776 38.56 -5.49 2.30
N ALA A 777 37.48 -5.28 1.55
CA ALA A 777 36.34 -6.18 1.54
C ALA A 777 36.72 -7.59 1.08
N LYS A 778 37.48 -7.72 -0.02
CA LYS A 778 38.04 -9.00 -0.47
C LYS A 778 38.94 -9.63 0.61
N ARG A 779 39.87 -8.86 1.19
CA ARG A 779 40.80 -9.33 2.23
C ARG A 779 40.04 -9.88 3.44
N PHE A 780 39.03 -9.16 3.91
CA PHE A 780 38.23 -9.55 5.06
C PHE A 780 37.34 -10.75 4.76
N ASN A 781 36.47 -10.66 3.75
CA ASN A 781 35.47 -11.70 3.45
C ASN A 781 36.13 -13.04 3.06
N GLN A 782 37.21 -13.02 2.26
CA GLN A 782 37.93 -14.24 1.94
C GLN A 782 38.63 -14.84 3.17
N GLY A 783 39.18 -14.00 4.05
CA GLY A 783 39.79 -14.42 5.31
C GLY A 783 38.78 -15.05 6.27
N LEU A 784 37.60 -14.43 6.39
CA LEU A 784 36.48 -14.92 7.19
C LEU A 784 35.98 -16.28 6.70
N ILE A 785 35.73 -16.42 5.40
CA ILE A 785 35.26 -17.69 4.80
C ILE A 785 36.28 -18.81 5.07
N LYS A 786 37.57 -18.55 4.84
CA LYS A 786 38.65 -19.52 5.13
C LYS A 786 38.70 -19.88 6.61
N HIS A 787 38.54 -18.88 7.49
CA HIS A 787 38.54 -19.09 8.92
C HIS A 787 37.36 -19.96 9.36
N ALA A 788 36.13 -19.61 8.99
CA ALA A 788 34.92 -20.35 9.33
C ALA A 788 34.93 -21.79 8.79
N LEU A 789 35.35 -21.99 7.53
CA LEU A 789 35.42 -23.32 6.91
C LEU A 789 36.60 -24.18 7.42
N SER A 790 37.57 -23.59 8.13
CA SER A 790 38.68 -24.34 8.71
C SER A 790 38.28 -25.29 9.85
N GLY A 791 37.09 -25.07 10.44
CA GLY A 791 36.59 -25.84 11.58
C GLY A 791 37.41 -25.69 12.88
N LYS A 792 38.37 -24.76 12.92
CA LYS A 792 39.23 -24.53 14.09
C LYS A 792 38.49 -23.84 15.23
N GLY A 793 37.45 -23.07 14.91
CA GLY A 793 36.75 -22.19 15.83
C GLY A 793 37.64 -21.03 16.31
N THR A 794 37.27 -20.46 17.44
CA THR A 794 37.99 -19.37 18.12
C THR A 794 39.00 -19.92 19.14
N PRO A 795 39.85 -19.07 19.74
CA PRO A 795 40.70 -19.46 20.87
C PRO A 795 39.95 -20.16 22.00
N ALA A 796 38.82 -19.62 22.47
CA ALA A 796 38.04 -20.15 23.59
C ALA A 796 37.07 -21.29 23.20
N ARG A 797 36.54 -21.32 21.97
CA ARG A 797 35.59 -22.35 21.52
C ARG A 797 36.01 -22.99 20.19
N LYS A 798 36.32 -24.28 20.22
CA LYS A 798 36.66 -25.08 19.03
C LYS A 798 35.40 -25.55 18.30
N GLY A 799 35.50 -25.72 16.98
CA GLY A 799 34.43 -26.25 16.13
C GLY A 799 34.09 -25.34 14.95
N ASN A 800 33.00 -25.66 14.29
CA ASN A 800 32.50 -24.89 13.16
C ASN A 800 31.83 -23.59 13.63
N ILE A 801 31.97 -22.53 12.83
CA ILE A 801 31.31 -21.25 13.08
C ILE A 801 30.34 -21.01 11.93
N GLU A 802 29.05 -21.00 12.23
CA GLU A 802 28.03 -20.61 11.25
C GLU A 802 28.00 -19.09 11.09
N VAL A 803 28.19 -18.60 9.86
CA VAL A 803 28.27 -17.17 9.54
C VAL A 803 27.39 -16.82 8.35
N TYR A 804 26.72 -15.67 8.41
CA TYR A 804 25.98 -15.08 7.29
C TYR A 804 26.71 -13.82 6.82
N LEU A 805 27.15 -13.83 5.56
CA LEU A 805 27.84 -12.70 4.96
C LEU A 805 26.86 -11.56 4.71
N PHE A 806 27.14 -10.40 5.32
CA PHE A 806 26.39 -9.17 5.11
C PHE A 806 27.10 -8.29 4.08
N SER A 807 26.53 -8.07 2.88
CA SER A 807 25.29 -8.65 2.34
C SER A 807 25.48 -9.19 0.91
N LEU A 808 24.42 -9.77 0.34
CA LEU A 808 24.46 -10.33 -1.01
C LEU A 808 24.63 -9.21 -2.05
N ILE A 809 23.77 -8.20 -2.05
CA ILE A 809 23.69 -7.13 -3.07
C ILE A 809 23.72 -5.78 -2.36
N ASP A 810 24.33 -4.77 -2.98
CA ASP A 810 24.28 -3.38 -2.50
C ASP A 810 22.85 -2.83 -2.41
N GLU A 811 22.57 -2.04 -1.37
CA GLU A 811 21.23 -1.58 -1.01
C GLU A 811 21.13 -0.04 -1.04
N ASN A 812 20.96 0.52 -2.23
CA ASN A 812 21.02 1.97 -2.46
C ASN A 812 19.89 2.80 -1.81
N ALA A 813 18.84 2.17 -1.28
CA ALA A 813 17.76 2.82 -0.56
C ALA A 813 17.92 2.71 0.97
N LYS A 814 18.97 2.06 1.46
CA LYS A 814 19.27 1.95 2.89
C LYS A 814 19.61 3.31 3.49
N SER A 815 19.27 3.51 4.77
CA SER A 815 19.58 4.75 5.49
C SER A 815 21.10 4.94 5.59
N VAL A 816 21.55 6.17 5.38
CA VAL A 816 22.96 6.58 5.52
C VAL A 816 23.24 7.26 6.86
N GLU A 817 22.26 7.33 7.77
CA GLU A 817 22.44 7.91 9.10
C GLU A 817 23.62 7.28 9.88
N PRO A 818 23.84 5.95 9.85
CA PRO A 818 25.03 5.35 10.46
C PRO A 818 26.34 5.66 9.73
N GLY A 819 26.26 5.98 8.44
CA GLY A 819 27.40 6.30 7.56
C GLY A 819 27.10 5.99 6.10
N GLY A 820 27.88 6.61 5.19
CA GLY A 820 27.72 6.41 3.74
C GLY A 820 28.01 4.97 3.28
N PHE A 821 28.81 4.22 4.05
CA PHE A 821 29.15 2.83 3.79
C PHE A 821 27.96 1.86 3.86
N GLU A 822 26.85 2.26 4.49
CA GLU A 822 25.67 1.40 4.71
C GLU A 822 25.03 0.87 3.43
N ARG A 823 25.28 1.51 2.29
CA ARG A 823 24.74 1.11 0.98
C ARG A 823 25.65 0.15 0.22
N HIS A 824 26.84 -0.15 0.74
CA HIS A 824 27.95 -0.78 0.01
C HIS A 824 28.47 -2.10 0.62
N TRP A 825 27.63 -2.79 1.38
CA TRP A 825 27.95 -4.08 2.02
C TRP A 825 27.90 -5.27 1.05
N GLY A 826 27.34 -5.10 -0.15
CA GLY A 826 27.15 -6.18 -1.10
C GLY A 826 28.45 -6.84 -1.52
N ILE A 827 28.45 -8.17 -1.66
CA ILE A 827 29.47 -8.90 -2.44
C ILE A 827 29.20 -8.77 -3.95
N PHE A 828 27.97 -8.45 -4.33
CA PHE A 828 27.52 -8.07 -5.66
C PHE A 828 27.06 -6.60 -5.71
N GLU A 829 27.21 -5.96 -6.87
CA GLU A 829 26.60 -4.66 -7.17
C GLU A 829 25.06 -4.77 -7.24
N PHE A 830 24.37 -3.63 -7.33
CA PHE A 830 22.91 -3.54 -7.48
C PHE A 830 22.34 -4.36 -8.65
N ASP A 831 23.15 -4.60 -9.68
CA ASP A 831 22.79 -5.36 -10.88
C ASP A 831 23.17 -6.85 -10.82
N GLY A 832 23.77 -7.31 -9.71
CA GLY A 832 24.16 -8.70 -9.53
C GLY A 832 25.52 -9.05 -10.12
N LYS A 833 26.36 -8.08 -10.48
CA LYS A 833 27.76 -8.31 -10.84
C LYS A 833 28.67 -8.44 -9.61
N PRO A 834 29.62 -9.39 -9.58
CA PRO A 834 30.58 -9.50 -8.49
C PRO A 834 31.46 -8.24 -8.38
N LYS A 835 31.58 -7.68 -7.18
CA LYS A 835 32.44 -6.51 -6.91
C LYS A 835 33.91 -6.86 -6.81
N TYR A 836 34.20 -8.12 -6.47
CA TYR A 836 35.54 -8.66 -6.36
C TYR A 836 35.49 -10.19 -6.43
N GLN A 837 36.62 -10.80 -6.76
CA GLN A 837 36.75 -12.26 -6.76
C GLN A 837 36.67 -12.79 -5.32
N LEU A 838 35.74 -13.71 -5.07
CA LEU A 838 35.50 -14.35 -3.79
C LEU A 838 35.21 -15.84 -4.03
N ASP A 839 35.87 -16.72 -3.27
CA ASP A 839 35.63 -18.17 -3.31
C ASP A 839 34.90 -18.61 -2.03
N LEU A 840 33.61 -18.93 -2.18
CA LEU A 840 32.75 -19.40 -1.09
C LEU A 840 33.08 -20.82 -0.62
N THR A 841 33.82 -21.60 -1.41
CA THR A 841 34.24 -22.96 -1.03
C THR A 841 35.45 -22.96 -0.10
N GLY A 842 36.19 -21.84 -0.03
CA GLY A 842 37.43 -21.72 0.73
C GLY A 842 38.60 -22.56 0.20
N LEU A 843 38.46 -23.19 -0.96
CA LEU A 843 39.45 -24.10 -1.56
C LEU A 843 40.46 -23.39 -2.48
N GLU A 844 40.33 -22.08 -2.67
CA GLU A 844 41.18 -21.25 -3.54
C GLU A 844 41.16 -21.71 -5.00
N LEU A 845 40.01 -22.20 -5.48
CA LEU A 845 39.89 -22.78 -6.84
C LEU A 845 39.96 -21.74 -7.98
N GLU A 846 40.34 -20.49 -7.69
CA GLU A 846 40.25 -19.30 -8.56
C GLU A 846 38.87 -19.09 -9.24
N LYS A 847 37.84 -19.82 -8.82
CA LYS A 847 36.49 -19.71 -9.35
C LYS A 847 35.85 -18.44 -8.77
N GLY A 848 35.62 -17.45 -9.63
CA GLY A 848 34.90 -16.24 -9.27
C GLY A 848 33.41 -16.50 -9.02
N LEU A 849 32.74 -15.52 -8.41
CA LEU A 849 31.30 -15.56 -8.21
C LEU A 849 30.56 -15.51 -9.56
N ALA A 850 29.53 -16.34 -9.73
CA ALA A 850 28.65 -16.29 -10.88
C ALA A 850 27.72 -15.05 -10.75
N PRO A 851 27.64 -14.16 -11.77
CA PRO A 851 26.76 -13.00 -11.76
C PRO A 851 25.29 -13.39 -11.99
N VAL A 852 24.38 -12.43 -11.81
CA VAL A 852 23.04 -12.54 -12.40
C VAL A 852 23.11 -12.42 -13.93
N GLU A 853 22.50 -13.38 -14.63
CA GLU A 853 22.46 -13.41 -16.10
C GLU A 853 21.27 -12.60 -16.66
N ASP A 854 21.43 -12.09 -17.88
CA ASP A 854 20.41 -11.39 -18.67
C ASP A 854 19.77 -10.18 -17.95
N VAL A 855 20.57 -9.39 -17.23
CA VAL A 855 20.11 -8.16 -16.58
C VAL A 855 19.75 -7.13 -17.65
N LYS A 856 18.51 -6.61 -17.59
CA LYS A 856 18.06 -5.55 -18.48
C LYS A 856 18.39 -4.20 -17.85
N TYR A 857 19.09 -3.35 -18.58
CA TYR A 857 19.39 -1.98 -18.14
C TYR A 857 18.48 -0.98 -18.84
N GLN A 858 18.34 0.19 -18.22
CA GLN A 858 17.77 1.35 -18.88
C GLN A 858 18.68 1.78 -20.06
N THR A 859 18.18 2.71 -20.88
CA THR A 859 18.95 3.23 -22.02
C THR A 859 20.27 3.82 -21.53
N LYS A 860 21.36 3.62 -22.29
CA LYS A 860 22.69 4.17 -21.97
C LYS A 860 22.74 5.68 -22.24
N ARG A 861 22.21 6.44 -21.28
CA ARG A 861 22.18 7.89 -21.25
C ARG A 861 22.33 8.36 -19.81
N TRP A 862 22.95 9.52 -19.63
CA TRP A 862 23.32 10.08 -18.35
C TRP A 862 22.82 11.51 -18.23
N CYS A 863 22.59 11.96 -17.01
CA CYS A 863 22.33 13.36 -16.71
C CYS A 863 23.59 14.01 -16.17
N VAL A 864 24.07 15.06 -16.82
CA VAL A 864 25.31 15.76 -16.44
C VAL A 864 25.07 17.25 -16.31
N LEU A 865 25.95 17.94 -15.56
CA LEU A 865 25.93 19.40 -15.51
C LEU A 865 26.15 19.97 -16.92
N ASP A 866 25.27 20.87 -17.36
CA ASP A 866 25.40 21.51 -18.68
C ASP A 866 26.71 22.33 -18.73
N PRO A 867 27.64 22.01 -19.64
CA PRO A 867 28.89 22.75 -19.76
C PRO A 867 28.70 24.22 -20.17
N THR A 868 27.53 24.57 -20.71
CA THR A 868 27.14 25.91 -21.14
C THR A 868 26.38 26.70 -20.07
N ALA A 869 26.01 26.08 -18.95
CA ALA A 869 25.36 26.77 -17.83
C ALA A 869 26.28 27.85 -17.26
N THR A 870 25.81 29.11 -17.33
CA THR A 870 26.56 30.27 -16.85
C THR A 870 26.11 30.75 -15.47
N ASP A 871 24.85 30.49 -15.11
CA ASP A 871 24.30 30.78 -13.80
C ASP A 871 24.36 29.51 -12.96
N LEU A 872 25.14 29.52 -11.88
CA LEU A 872 25.39 28.37 -11.01
C LEU A 872 24.93 28.65 -9.57
N ASP A 873 24.15 29.71 -9.34
CA ASP A 873 23.73 30.12 -8.01
C ASP A 873 22.88 29.03 -7.32
N GLU A 874 22.04 28.31 -8.09
CA GLU A 874 21.20 27.19 -7.61
C GLU A 874 21.93 25.84 -7.58
N LEU A 875 23.20 25.76 -8.00
CA LEU A 875 23.93 24.50 -8.13
C LEU A 875 24.07 23.75 -6.79
N PRO A 876 24.47 24.38 -5.67
CA PRO A 876 24.60 23.68 -4.39
C PRO A 876 23.27 23.10 -3.90
N GLU A 877 22.17 23.84 -4.07
CA GLU A 877 20.82 23.39 -3.67
C GLU A 877 20.33 22.24 -4.55
N SER A 878 20.57 22.30 -5.86
CA SER A 878 20.23 21.24 -6.81
C SER A 878 20.99 19.94 -6.55
N VAL A 879 22.28 20.04 -6.25
CA VAL A 879 23.11 18.87 -5.87
C VAL A 879 22.61 18.28 -4.54
N SER A 880 22.34 19.12 -3.56
CA SER A 880 21.78 18.70 -2.26
C SER A 880 20.43 17.98 -2.44
N TYR A 881 19.54 18.54 -3.26
CA TYR A 881 18.26 17.94 -3.61
C TYR A 881 18.43 16.56 -4.25
N ALA A 882 19.26 16.46 -5.30
CA ALA A 882 19.53 15.20 -5.99
C ALA A 882 20.04 14.13 -5.01
N CYS A 883 20.99 14.47 -4.15
CA CYS A 883 21.58 13.54 -3.18
C CYS A 883 20.66 13.20 -2.01
N SER A 884 19.69 14.05 -1.68
CA SER A 884 18.67 13.75 -0.67
C SER A 884 17.67 12.67 -1.13
N LEU A 885 17.52 12.49 -2.44
CA LEU A 885 16.55 11.57 -3.06
C LEU A 885 17.23 10.43 -3.86
N SER A 886 18.56 10.34 -3.83
CA SER A 886 19.33 9.30 -4.52
C SER A 886 20.59 8.91 -3.76
N ASP A 887 21.48 8.12 -4.37
CA ASP A 887 22.69 7.64 -3.72
C ASP A 887 23.96 8.36 -4.18
N CYS A 888 24.35 9.40 -3.45
CA CYS A 888 25.59 10.13 -3.68
C CYS A 888 26.74 9.70 -2.74
N THR A 889 26.60 8.61 -1.99
CA THR A 889 27.59 8.24 -0.96
C THR A 889 29.00 7.98 -1.52
N ALA A 890 29.11 7.58 -2.79
CA ALA A 890 30.38 7.43 -3.51
C ALA A 890 31.19 8.74 -3.64
N LEU A 891 30.57 9.92 -3.48
CA LEU A 891 31.25 11.22 -3.49
C LEU A 891 31.98 11.53 -2.17
N GLY A 892 31.69 10.77 -1.11
CA GLY A 892 32.23 10.96 0.24
C GLY A 892 33.76 10.88 0.29
N TYR A 893 34.35 11.46 1.33
CA TYR A 893 35.81 11.42 1.51
C TYR A 893 36.34 9.98 1.56
N GLY A 894 37.35 9.69 0.73
CA GLY A 894 37.95 8.35 0.62
C GLY A 894 37.12 7.31 -0.13
N SER A 895 35.98 7.69 -0.69
CA SER A 895 35.10 6.85 -1.53
C SER A 895 35.54 6.84 -3.01
N SER A 896 34.94 5.98 -3.83
CA SER A 896 35.34 5.73 -5.22
C SER A 896 35.30 6.96 -6.14
N CYS A 897 34.34 7.85 -5.94
CA CYS A 897 34.15 9.06 -6.73
C CYS A 897 34.65 10.34 -6.05
N ASN A 898 35.47 10.22 -5.00
CA ASN A 898 35.94 11.38 -4.24
C ASN A 898 36.88 12.32 -5.01
N GLN A 899 37.52 11.84 -6.08
CA GLN A 899 38.50 12.61 -6.87
C GLN A 899 37.86 13.43 -8.01
N LEU A 900 36.54 13.35 -8.18
CA LEU A 900 35.83 14.12 -9.19
C LEU A 900 35.98 15.63 -8.96
N THR A 901 36.02 16.39 -10.06
CA THR A 901 35.96 17.86 -9.99
C THR A 901 34.60 18.32 -9.46
N ALA A 902 34.46 19.61 -9.08
CA ALA A 902 33.15 20.15 -8.67
C ALA A 902 32.05 19.94 -9.73
N LYS A 903 32.40 20.03 -11.03
CA LYS A 903 31.49 19.72 -12.14
C LYS A 903 31.18 18.23 -12.24
N GLY A 904 32.17 17.37 -12.01
CA GLY A 904 32.00 15.93 -11.93
C GLY A 904 31.08 15.52 -10.78
N ASN A 905 31.26 16.10 -9.59
CA ASN A 905 30.40 15.88 -8.42
C ASN A 905 28.94 16.23 -8.70
N ALA A 906 28.70 17.40 -9.30
CA ALA A 906 27.35 17.80 -9.68
C ALA A 906 26.74 16.85 -10.71
N SER A 907 27.51 16.48 -11.74
CA SER A 907 27.08 15.53 -12.76
C SER A 907 26.75 14.17 -12.17
N TYR A 908 27.55 13.67 -11.21
CA TYR A 908 27.30 12.39 -10.56
C TYR A 908 25.99 12.44 -9.77
N ALA A 909 25.78 13.49 -8.97
CA ALA A 909 24.55 13.68 -8.21
C ALA A 909 23.31 13.72 -9.13
N PHE A 910 23.37 14.50 -10.20
CA PHE A 910 22.29 14.59 -11.19
C PHE A 910 22.03 13.26 -11.87
N ASN A 911 23.09 12.53 -12.26
CA ASN A 911 22.94 11.19 -12.83
C ASN A 911 22.28 10.23 -11.84
N MET A 912 22.72 10.18 -10.57
CA MET A 912 22.13 9.28 -9.58
C MET A 912 20.63 9.54 -9.39
N TYR A 913 20.22 10.81 -9.32
CA TYR A 913 18.80 11.19 -9.27
C TYR A 913 18.06 10.79 -10.55
N TYR A 914 18.63 11.09 -11.71
CA TYR A 914 18.04 10.78 -13.02
C TYR A 914 17.82 9.27 -13.23
N GLN A 915 18.79 8.44 -12.83
CA GLN A 915 18.71 6.99 -12.99
C GLN A 915 17.70 6.36 -12.02
N VAL A 916 17.65 6.83 -10.77
CA VAL A 916 16.67 6.37 -9.77
C VAL A 916 15.23 6.75 -10.18
N ASN A 917 15.05 7.85 -10.91
CA ASN A 917 13.74 8.29 -11.43
C ASN A 917 13.44 7.81 -12.86
N ASN A 918 13.98 6.66 -13.28
CA ASN A 918 13.68 6.02 -14.57
C ASN A 918 13.96 6.89 -15.81
N GLN A 919 14.95 7.78 -15.71
CA GLN A 919 15.45 8.58 -16.82
C GLN A 919 14.37 9.44 -17.52
N HIS A 920 13.37 9.96 -16.78
CA HIS A 920 12.44 10.92 -17.38
C HIS A 920 13.16 12.23 -17.70
N ILE A 921 12.81 12.83 -18.84
CA ILE A 921 13.52 14.02 -19.36
C ILE A 921 13.54 15.17 -18.35
N TRP A 922 12.42 15.39 -17.64
CA TRP A 922 12.32 16.45 -16.63
C TRP A 922 13.12 16.17 -15.35
N ASP A 923 13.56 14.94 -15.10
CA ASP A 923 14.43 14.61 -13.96
C ASP A 923 15.91 14.96 -14.23
N CYS A 924 16.20 15.51 -15.42
CA CYS A 924 17.49 16.05 -15.82
C CYS A 924 17.40 17.52 -16.26
N ASP A 925 16.52 18.30 -15.62
CA ASP A 925 16.40 19.74 -15.89
C ASP A 925 17.16 20.57 -14.84
N PHE A 926 16.88 20.36 -13.55
CA PHE A 926 17.49 21.10 -12.43
C PHE A 926 17.53 22.62 -12.66
N SER A 927 16.39 23.22 -13.01
CA SER A 927 16.28 24.64 -13.36
C SER A 927 17.13 25.05 -14.58
N GLY A 928 17.35 24.12 -15.52
CA GLY A 928 18.22 24.32 -16.68
C GLY A 928 19.72 24.14 -16.41
N LEU A 929 20.12 23.65 -15.23
CA LEU A 929 21.53 23.38 -14.90
C LEU A 929 22.05 22.08 -15.52
N ALA A 930 21.18 21.14 -15.88
CA ALA A 930 21.58 19.81 -16.34
C ALA A 930 21.12 19.50 -17.76
N ILE A 931 21.81 18.58 -18.40
CA ILE A 931 21.48 18.08 -19.74
C ILE A 931 21.68 16.56 -19.83
N VAL A 932 20.83 15.91 -20.62
CA VAL A 932 20.99 14.49 -20.95
C VAL A 932 22.06 14.31 -22.02
N THR A 933 22.98 13.38 -21.81
CA THR A 933 24.01 13.00 -22.76
C THR A 933 24.04 11.49 -22.99
N ASP A 934 24.41 11.08 -24.20
CA ASP A 934 24.70 9.67 -24.54
C ASP A 934 26.20 9.33 -24.37
N ASP A 935 27.03 10.33 -24.04
CA ASP A 935 28.45 10.15 -23.76
C ASP A 935 28.64 9.72 -22.30
N ASN A 936 29.30 8.58 -22.08
CA ASN A 936 29.54 8.05 -20.74
C ASN A 936 30.49 8.98 -19.94
N PRO A 937 30.04 9.61 -18.84
CA PRO A 937 30.85 10.54 -18.06
C PRO A 937 31.74 9.85 -17.01
N SER A 938 31.80 8.52 -16.98
CA SER A 938 32.61 7.76 -16.02
C SER A 938 34.11 8.03 -16.17
N GLU A 939 34.82 8.12 -15.05
CA GLU A 939 36.27 8.31 -14.96
C GLU A 939 36.96 7.07 -14.36
N GLU A 940 38.29 7.01 -14.41
CA GLU A 940 39.05 5.91 -13.79
C GLU A 940 38.78 5.88 -12.27
N GLY A 941 38.26 4.75 -11.78
CA GLY A 941 37.91 4.57 -10.38
C GLY A 941 36.52 5.08 -9.97
N CYS A 942 35.80 5.82 -10.84
CA CYS A 942 34.45 6.31 -10.57
C CYS A 942 33.49 6.01 -11.73
N GLN A 943 32.53 5.13 -11.49
CA GLN A 943 31.55 4.71 -12.50
C GLN A 943 30.23 5.47 -12.32
N PHE A 944 29.72 6.06 -13.39
CA PHE A 944 28.38 6.64 -13.43
C PHE A 944 27.40 5.54 -13.86
N PRO A 945 26.59 5.01 -12.92
CA PRO A 945 25.79 3.82 -13.20
C PRO A 945 24.64 4.16 -14.16
N VAL A 946 24.22 3.12 -14.89
CA VAL A 946 22.93 3.07 -15.58
C VAL A 946 22.07 2.07 -14.82
N MET A 947 20.91 2.50 -14.33
CA MET A 947 20.07 1.62 -13.49
C MET A 947 19.48 0.46 -14.29
N ILE A 948 19.13 -0.62 -13.60
CA ILE A 948 18.40 -1.72 -14.21
C ILE A 948 17.02 -1.22 -14.67
N ALA A 949 16.55 -1.71 -15.82
CA ALA A 949 15.22 -1.39 -16.29
C ALA A 949 14.18 -2.09 -15.43
N PHE A 950 13.14 -1.36 -15.01
CA PHE A 950 12.03 -1.92 -14.26
C PHE A 950 11.39 -3.06 -15.07
N ALA A 951 11.65 -4.30 -14.67
CA ALA A 951 11.07 -5.46 -15.32
C ALA A 951 9.84 -5.89 -14.52
N HIS A 952 8.64 -5.55 -15.01
CA HIS A 952 7.61 -6.57 -14.98
C HIS A 952 8.19 -7.80 -15.68
N SER A 953 8.04 -8.96 -15.03
CA SER A 953 8.55 -10.27 -15.41
C SER A 953 8.27 -10.59 -16.88
N SER A 954 9.16 -10.12 -17.75
CA SER A 954 9.09 -10.34 -19.20
C SER A 954 9.92 -11.57 -19.50
N PHE A 955 9.27 -12.74 -19.41
CA PHE A 955 9.78 -13.96 -20.02
C PHE A 955 9.44 -13.95 -21.52
N LEU A 956 10.45 -14.35 -22.32
CA LEU A 956 10.42 -14.67 -23.75
C LEU A 956 10.58 -13.51 -24.73
N LEU A 957 11.78 -12.93 -24.77
CA LEU A 957 12.42 -12.58 -26.04
C LEU A 957 13.60 -13.52 -26.23
N HIS A 958 13.38 -14.57 -27.02
CA HIS A 958 14.45 -15.44 -27.49
C HIS A 958 15.12 -14.77 -28.70
N ASN A 959 16.41 -14.50 -28.56
CA ASN A 959 17.44 -14.25 -29.57
C ASN A 959 17.00 -13.96 -31.01
N ASN A 960 17.27 -12.72 -31.45
CA ASN A 960 17.55 -12.40 -32.84
C ASN A 960 18.92 -13.00 -33.22
N GLY A 961 18.89 -14.20 -33.78
CA GLY A 961 20.07 -14.89 -34.29
C GLY A 961 19.74 -16.31 -34.73
N GLY A 962 18.82 -16.46 -35.70
CA GLY A 962 18.39 -17.81 -36.08
C GLY A 962 17.44 -17.94 -37.26
N LEU A 963 17.40 -17.00 -38.21
CA LEU A 963 16.70 -17.26 -39.48
C LEU A 963 17.64 -17.88 -40.52
N LEU A 964 18.94 -17.55 -40.49
CA LEU A 964 19.92 -18.12 -41.42
C LEU A 964 20.34 -19.56 -41.04
N ASP A 965 20.45 -19.87 -39.75
CA ASP A 965 20.90 -21.19 -39.27
C ASP A 965 19.78 -22.24 -39.35
N VAL A 966 18.51 -21.82 -39.22
CA VAL A 966 17.35 -22.69 -39.43
C VAL A 966 17.13 -22.98 -40.93
N LEU A 967 17.34 -21.99 -41.80
CA LEU A 967 17.28 -22.20 -43.26
C LEU A 967 18.41 -23.10 -43.78
N LEU A 968 19.63 -22.98 -43.24
CA LEU A 968 20.75 -23.86 -43.62
C LEU A 968 20.55 -25.32 -43.16
N ARG A 969 19.93 -25.54 -41.98
CA ARG A 969 19.61 -26.89 -41.50
C ARG A 969 18.45 -27.53 -42.26
N ILE A 970 17.46 -26.74 -42.70
CA ILE A 970 16.37 -27.23 -43.56
C ILE A 970 16.93 -27.63 -44.94
N ILE A 971 17.80 -26.81 -45.54
CA ILE A 971 18.41 -27.13 -46.84
C ILE A 971 19.38 -28.33 -46.75
N GLY A 972 20.13 -28.45 -45.65
CA GLY A 972 20.99 -29.62 -45.39
C GLY A 972 20.22 -30.92 -45.17
N GLY A 973 19.05 -30.86 -44.50
CA GLY A 973 18.18 -32.01 -44.29
C GLY A 973 17.56 -32.55 -45.59
N PHE A 974 17.26 -31.70 -46.56
CA PHE A 974 16.76 -32.12 -47.87
C PHE A 974 17.82 -32.80 -48.76
N ILE A 975 19.12 -32.50 -48.57
CA ILE A 975 20.22 -33.15 -49.31
C ILE A 975 20.53 -34.55 -48.77
N VAL A 976 20.36 -34.77 -47.46
CA VAL A 976 20.55 -36.10 -46.84
C VAL A 976 19.37 -37.03 -47.11
N LEU A 977 18.16 -36.51 -47.30
CA LEU A 977 16.97 -37.31 -47.68
C LEU A 977 16.96 -37.76 -49.15
N PHE A 978 17.71 -37.10 -50.04
CA PHE A 978 17.82 -37.49 -51.45
C PHE A 978 18.99 -38.44 -51.76
N SER A 979 19.90 -38.69 -50.81
CA SER A 979 21.02 -39.62 -50.96
C SER A 979 20.74 -41.04 -50.43
N PHE A 980 19.53 -41.29 -49.92
CA PHE A 980 19.03 -42.63 -49.57
C PHE A 980 17.92 -43.14 -50.51
N LEU A 981 17.65 -42.44 -51.61
CA LEU A 981 16.67 -42.80 -52.63
C LEU A 981 17.23 -42.60 -54.06
N ILE A 982 18.47 -43.04 -54.30
CA ILE A 982 19.03 -43.47 -55.61
C ILE A 982 19.99 -44.63 -55.35
#